data_AF-A0A1I8MQS6-F1
#
_entry.id   AF-A0A1I8MQS6-F1
#
_cell.length_a   1.000
_cell.length_b   1.000
_cell.length_c   1.000
_cell.angle_alpha   90.00
_cell.angle_beta   90.00
_cell.angle_gamma   90.00
#
_symmetry.space_group_name_H-M   'P 1'
#
loop_
_entity.id
_entity.type
_entity.pdbx_description
1 polymer ?
#
loop_
_entity_poly.entity_id
_entity_poly.type
_entity_poly.pdbx_seq_one_letter_code
_entity_poly.pdbx_strand_id
1 'polypeptide(L)'
;MSLLPKRRSRSETRDCAAMNNENNAIPINNGALLWGKVRQSRQLDKTLFIGSMGKRRTSAEMISEAKTFLSGGGGGGVGDVAGSMNNLNFQKHQSQQFQAANVVGGVRMVSTRRPVTPRETGRVLYGKVAMAGRPPSSFSLRYLRNGETPLPRKLPALEVKGNSRKILTRSNDLLGQSSTEKLIDMLKEHAGLKECTDETVNHINSILTELYNRVHKHEDNFKKGFILGGLYGLVECTAPKILLSVARVVLALRVSGSNLTGACKLIFKVARNEQNDHLFHENDILELLIDGLGRASPLDDPEACIYGYGSIRFLTCSTNQERAELTAIKDLNRNWSEQVELPRKPNTAPNLGEYPKVSSEKSKTEYVQKLSKQDALVLRLSRHGAVQLMILHLQMLNEAGAARKLEGPPLHSLYQLSAALRALADVRKIISSLESLDISRPHFDNTSIHLELACPHLIKAAEVTIGEIEVQANIIRTLSVLSEDWDCCHAMEKFAPRIGMLLGPCCTNHNTTNAEKMLSIISRLGYILGNIMTSYDLARIQFFHNDVAMEYLLSVLENYSKEPLTLHNSLGDTVLDVLIKMIRVVANMSVDSEVGLGLGDTRSLGVILLDILKTTQQLKSIKMKHELQELCHATLGALHNLCFYQDQMASTTAATMVQESKGSLRSILPDLATQLSAVLKNSHDEMSQVEAARVLGNLTRNEKARKYFCRAKGLKLVIKILGNPKTKEIHDLQACTIGILVNLLGDIENRMPFIQLKGPQVLFDLLNDALKQREDWFMSTIICQAYWNLFIDSIHLEEMCDDNTIEDLIDLLSEYLDDDKLLHMDEMLNQHQIWEDFTMVSTYLLDHLQSHYQQQSEGINSMEASDMDENDEDDVYIEGI
;
A
#
# COMPACT_ATOMS: atom_id res chain seq x y z
N MET A 1 -3.29 -13.61 75.68
CA MET A 1 -3.96 -14.64 74.87
C MET A 1 -3.75 -14.26 73.40
N SER A 2 -2.73 -14.76 72.71
CA SER A 2 -2.60 -16.10 72.07
C SER A 2 -3.62 -16.32 70.94
N LEU A 3 -3.31 -16.73 69.71
CA LEU A 3 -2.07 -17.22 69.08
C LEU A 3 -2.31 -17.27 67.55
N LEU A 4 -1.33 -16.84 66.75
CA LEU A 4 -1.02 -17.34 65.39
C LEU A 4 -0.20 -18.67 65.54
N PRO A 5 0.56 -19.28 64.57
CA PRO A 5 0.84 -18.94 63.15
C PRO A 5 1.15 -20.13 62.16
N LYS A 6 1.44 -19.76 60.88
CA LYS A 6 2.60 -20.16 60.00
C LYS A 6 2.70 -21.54 59.27
N ARG A 7 3.04 -21.43 57.96
CA ARG A 7 4.31 -21.81 57.24
C ARG A 7 4.35 -22.96 56.20
N ARG A 8 4.89 -22.57 55.02
CA ARG A 8 6.06 -23.08 54.24
C ARG A 8 5.95 -24.20 53.17
N SER A 9 6.44 -23.79 51.99
CA SER A 9 7.23 -24.47 50.94
C SER A 9 8.12 -25.66 51.35
N ARG A 10 8.26 -26.63 50.41
CA ARG A 10 9.51 -27.35 50.14
C ARG A 10 9.65 -27.72 48.64
N SER A 11 10.82 -27.37 48.11
CA SER A 11 11.50 -27.86 46.92
C SER A 11 12.28 -29.14 47.23
N GLU A 12 12.39 -30.08 46.29
CA GLU A 12 13.53 -31.01 46.19
C GLU A 12 13.91 -31.22 44.72
N THR A 13 15.12 -30.78 44.39
CA THR A 13 15.92 -31.12 43.22
C THR A 13 16.68 -32.42 43.47
N ARG A 14 16.92 -33.24 42.43
CA ARG A 14 18.15 -34.04 42.32
C ARG A 14 18.47 -34.39 40.87
N ASP A 15 19.74 -34.13 40.54
CA ASP A 15 20.42 -34.28 39.26
C ASP A 15 20.93 -35.71 38.97
N CYS A 16 21.37 -35.85 37.71
CA CYS A 16 22.40 -36.76 37.17
C CYS A 16 22.03 -38.23 36.91
N ALA A 17 22.03 -38.65 35.64
CA ALA A 17 23.23 -39.18 34.98
C ALA A 17 22.91 -39.79 33.60
N ALA A 18 23.87 -39.63 32.69
CA ALA A 18 23.91 -40.13 31.33
C ALA A 18 24.07 -41.65 31.22
N MET A 19 23.64 -42.23 30.09
CA MET A 19 24.49 -42.91 29.09
C MET A 19 23.70 -43.98 28.29
N ASN A 20 23.91 -43.88 26.97
CA ASN A 20 24.20 -44.96 26.03
C ASN A 20 23.09 -45.87 25.45
N ASN A 21 22.89 -45.61 24.16
CA ASN A 21 23.19 -46.47 23.01
C ASN A 21 22.25 -47.62 22.59
N GLU A 22 22.02 -47.55 21.26
CA GLU A 22 22.13 -48.61 20.26
C GLU A 22 20.85 -49.24 19.68
N ASN A 23 20.61 -48.84 18.42
CA ASN A 23 20.61 -49.69 17.22
C ASN A 23 19.74 -50.97 17.24
N ASN A 24 18.70 -51.02 16.40
CA ASN A 24 18.80 -51.69 15.10
C ASN A 24 17.45 -51.75 14.33
N ALA A 25 17.50 -51.13 13.16
CA ALA A 25 16.97 -51.52 11.84
C ALA A 25 16.30 -52.91 11.59
N ILE A 26 15.10 -52.82 10.94
CA ILE A 26 14.65 -53.50 9.67
C ILE A 26 14.26 -55.02 9.75
N PRO A 27 13.40 -55.64 8.87
CA PRO A 27 12.35 -55.21 7.90
C PRO A 27 10.98 -55.98 7.96
N ILE A 28 9.95 -55.35 7.36
CA ILE A 28 8.95 -55.82 6.34
C ILE A 28 8.82 -57.34 6.04
N ASN A 29 7.61 -57.94 6.14
CA ASN A 29 6.79 -58.37 4.97
C ASN A 29 5.38 -58.95 5.30
N ASN A 30 4.53 -58.88 4.27
CA ASN A 30 3.09 -59.15 4.10
C ASN A 30 2.45 -60.46 4.63
N GLY A 31 1.13 -60.40 4.89
CA GLY A 31 0.22 -61.55 4.94
C GLY A 31 -1.27 -61.15 5.05
N ALA A 32 -2.09 -61.66 4.14
CA ALA A 32 -3.50 -61.31 3.90
C ALA A 32 -4.53 -62.16 4.69
N LEU A 33 -5.83 -61.83 4.48
CA LEU A 33 -7.10 -62.54 4.78
C LEU A 33 -7.79 -62.20 6.13
N LEU A 34 -9.11 -62.21 6.33
CA LEU A 34 -10.37 -61.99 5.57
C LEU A 34 -11.54 -62.19 6.59
N TRP A 35 -12.71 -61.57 6.34
CA TRP A 35 -14.07 -61.72 6.97
C TRP A 35 -14.53 -60.50 7.82
N GLY A 36 -15.76 -59.99 7.74
CA GLY A 36 -16.97 -60.47 7.06
C GLY A 36 -18.08 -59.40 6.99
N LYS A 37 -19.08 -59.71 6.16
CA LYS A 37 -20.26 -58.89 5.80
C LYS A 37 -21.25 -58.74 6.96
N VAL A 38 -21.87 -57.55 7.09
CA VAL A 38 -23.29 -57.38 7.46
C VAL A 38 -23.90 -56.30 6.56
N ARG A 39 -25.06 -56.62 5.98
CA ARG A 39 -25.89 -55.81 5.07
C ARG A 39 -27.17 -55.41 5.81
N GLN A 40 -27.54 -54.13 5.76
CA GLN A 40 -28.93 -53.59 5.64
C GLN A 40 -28.81 -52.05 5.57
N SER A 41 -28.81 -51.45 4.39
CA SER A 41 -29.99 -50.92 3.66
C SER A 41 -30.69 -49.75 4.36
N ARG A 42 -30.30 -48.52 4.04
CA ARG A 42 -31.22 -47.36 3.90
C ARG A 42 -30.87 -46.59 2.62
N GLN A 43 -31.90 -46.40 1.81
CA GLN A 43 -31.89 -45.77 0.49
C GLN A 43 -31.40 -44.32 0.58
N LEU A 44 -30.49 -43.98 -0.32
CA LEU A 44 -30.09 -42.60 -0.65
C LEU A 44 -30.79 -42.22 -1.94
N ASP A 45 -31.60 -41.18 -1.90
CA ASP A 45 -32.16 -40.53 -3.08
C ASP A 45 -31.02 -39.90 -3.90
N LYS A 46 -30.66 -40.60 -4.98
CA LYS A 46 -29.85 -40.10 -6.09
C LYS A 46 -30.78 -39.69 -7.21
N THR A 47 -31.21 -38.44 -7.23
CA THR A 47 -31.78 -37.81 -8.43
C THR A 47 -31.54 -36.31 -8.39
N LEU A 48 -30.44 -35.86 -9.00
CA LEU A 48 -30.35 -34.72 -9.93
C LEU A 48 -28.87 -34.48 -10.27
N PHE A 49 -28.59 -34.19 -11.54
CA PHE A 49 -27.28 -33.97 -12.16
C PHE A 49 -26.48 -35.18 -12.65
N ILE A 50 -27.13 -36.08 -13.38
CA ILE A 50 -26.47 -36.74 -14.53
C ILE A 50 -27.44 -36.64 -15.71
N GLY A 51 -27.20 -35.67 -16.59
CA GLY A 51 -27.98 -35.49 -17.80
C GLY A 51 -27.41 -34.39 -18.69
N SER A 52 -26.84 -34.80 -19.82
CA SER A 52 -26.40 -33.96 -20.96
C SER A 52 -24.98 -33.38 -20.94
N MET A 53 -23.96 -34.23 -20.80
CA MET A 53 -22.63 -33.99 -21.38
C MET A 53 -22.57 -34.50 -22.84
N GLY A 54 -23.39 -33.93 -23.72
CA GLY A 54 -23.53 -34.38 -25.12
C GLY A 54 -23.25 -33.32 -26.19
N LYS A 55 -23.04 -32.05 -25.82
CA LYS A 55 -22.70 -30.97 -26.77
C LYS A 55 -21.41 -30.27 -26.32
N ARG A 56 -20.40 -30.26 -27.18
CA ARG A 56 -19.14 -29.53 -26.96
C ARG A 56 -19.44 -28.03 -27.05
N ARG A 57 -19.34 -27.34 -25.91
CA ARG A 57 -19.55 -25.89 -25.79
C ARG A 57 -18.40 -25.11 -26.46
N THR A 58 -18.70 -23.89 -26.90
CA THR A 58 -17.73 -22.94 -27.45
C THR A 58 -17.02 -22.16 -26.34
N SER A 59 -15.83 -21.64 -26.59
CA SER A 59 -15.09 -20.80 -25.62
C SER A 59 -15.89 -19.55 -25.23
N ALA A 60 -16.64 -18.97 -26.16
CA ALA A 60 -17.58 -17.88 -25.87
C ALA A 60 -18.68 -18.28 -24.87
N GLU A 61 -19.21 -19.51 -24.95
CA GLU A 61 -20.21 -20.02 -24.00
C GLU A 61 -19.59 -20.27 -22.62
N MET A 62 -18.37 -20.82 -22.54
CA MET A 62 -17.67 -21.03 -21.25
C MET A 62 -17.23 -19.70 -20.60
N ILE A 63 -16.81 -18.72 -21.39
CA ILE A 63 -16.44 -17.37 -20.92
C ILE A 63 -17.69 -16.59 -20.51
N SER A 64 -18.81 -16.73 -21.23
CA SER A 64 -20.10 -16.15 -20.85
C SER A 64 -20.66 -16.80 -19.58
N GLU A 65 -20.53 -18.12 -19.44
CA GLU A 65 -20.93 -18.87 -18.24
C GLU A 65 -20.05 -18.50 -17.04
N ALA A 66 -18.73 -18.36 -17.24
CA ALA A 66 -17.80 -17.86 -16.22
C ALA A 66 -18.14 -16.42 -15.79
N LYS A 67 -18.50 -15.52 -16.73
CA LYS A 67 -19.00 -14.16 -16.41
C LYS A 67 -20.27 -14.20 -15.56
N THR A 68 -21.21 -15.10 -15.87
CA THR A 68 -22.44 -15.26 -15.06
C THR A 68 -22.18 -15.92 -13.70
N PHE A 69 -21.26 -16.89 -13.61
CA PHE A 69 -20.90 -17.56 -12.35
C PHE A 69 -20.11 -16.65 -11.41
N LEU A 70 -19.19 -15.83 -11.94
CA LEU A 70 -18.43 -14.85 -11.16
C LEU A 70 -19.30 -13.70 -10.61
N SER A 71 -20.46 -13.44 -11.24
CA SER A 71 -21.45 -12.48 -10.73
C SER A 71 -22.37 -13.04 -9.62
N GLY A 72 -22.35 -14.36 -9.37
CA GLY A 72 -23.28 -15.05 -8.46
C GLY A 72 -22.65 -15.71 -7.23
N GLY A 73 -21.34 -15.61 -7.02
CA GLY A 73 -20.62 -16.34 -5.98
C GLY A 73 -20.35 -15.56 -4.70
N GLY A 74 -21.40 -15.20 -3.95
CA GLY A 74 -21.26 -14.58 -2.63
C GLY A 74 -22.28 -15.13 -1.63
N GLY A 75 -21.83 -16.04 -0.75
CA GLY A 75 -22.50 -16.31 0.53
C GLY A 75 -22.98 -17.74 0.75
N GLY A 76 -22.46 -18.36 1.82
CA GLY A 76 -23.00 -19.58 2.44
C GLY A 76 -22.75 -19.57 3.95
N GLY A 77 -23.82 -19.28 4.72
CA GLY A 77 -24.00 -19.37 6.19
C GLY A 77 -23.36 -18.24 7.00
N VAL A 78 -24.08 -17.40 7.77
CA VAL A 78 -25.10 -17.72 8.79
C VAL A 78 -26.06 -16.52 9.01
N GLY A 79 -27.38 -16.78 9.10
CA GLY A 79 -28.31 -16.08 10.00
C GLY A 79 -29.23 -14.99 9.43
N ASP A 80 -30.47 -15.35 9.10
CA ASP A 80 -31.60 -14.47 8.75
C ASP A 80 -31.96 -13.45 9.85
N VAL A 81 -32.14 -12.18 9.45
CA VAL A 81 -33.32 -11.37 9.83
C VAL A 81 -33.73 -10.52 8.63
N ALA A 82 -34.88 -10.84 8.05
CA ALA A 82 -35.47 -10.14 6.91
C ALA A 82 -36.01 -8.76 7.30
N GLY A 83 -35.68 -7.73 6.51
CA GLY A 83 -36.19 -6.38 6.64
C GLY A 83 -36.06 -5.59 5.33
N SER A 84 -37.01 -5.83 4.41
CA SER A 84 -37.47 -4.96 3.31
C SER A 84 -36.51 -3.86 2.79
N MET A 85 -35.75 -4.16 1.73
CA MET A 85 -35.05 -3.15 0.92
C MET A 85 -36.01 -2.54 -0.10
N ASN A 86 -36.38 -1.27 0.12
CA ASN A 86 -36.86 -0.39 -0.94
C ASN A 86 -35.67 0.30 -1.61
N ASN A 87 -35.60 0.18 -2.93
CA ASN A 87 -34.74 0.96 -3.81
C ASN A 87 -34.99 2.47 -3.61
N LEU A 88 -34.00 3.20 -3.11
CA LEU A 88 -33.93 4.65 -3.25
C LEU A 88 -32.52 5.04 -3.72
N ASN A 89 -32.50 5.63 -4.92
CA ASN A 89 -31.40 6.36 -5.51
C ASN A 89 -30.75 7.31 -4.49
N PHE A 90 -29.51 7.03 -4.10
CA PHE A 90 -28.68 8.02 -3.42
C PHE A 90 -27.81 8.75 -4.45
N GLN A 91 -28.16 10.01 -4.67
CA GLN A 91 -27.38 11.00 -5.39
C GLN A 91 -26.01 11.17 -4.75
N LYS A 92 -24.99 11.21 -5.61
CA LYS A 92 -23.62 11.65 -5.34
C LYS A 92 -23.63 13.04 -4.70
N HIS A 93 -23.38 13.11 -3.40
CA HIS A 93 -22.75 14.24 -2.73
C HIS A 93 -21.88 13.73 -1.58
N GLN A 94 -20.76 13.09 -1.92
CA GLN A 94 -19.56 13.17 -1.08
C GLN A 94 -18.72 14.30 -1.65
N SER A 95 -18.72 15.43 -0.95
CA SER A 95 -17.73 16.49 -1.07
C SER A 95 -16.36 15.91 -0.77
N GLN A 96 -15.66 15.49 -1.82
CA GLN A 96 -14.21 15.33 -1.82
C GLN A 96 -13.57 16.70 -1.58
N GLN A 97 -13.43 17.10 -0.32
CA GLN A 97 -12.33 17.97 0.07
C GLN A 97 -11.10 17.09 0.17
N PHE A 98 -10.27 17.12 -0.87
CA PHE A 98 -8.86 16.73 -0.78
C PHE A 98 -8.19 17.66 0.24
N GLN A 99 -8.27 17.33 1.52
CA GLN A 99 -7.25 17.77 2.47
C GLN A 99 -5.99 16.98 2.10
N ALA A 100 -4.92 17.69 1.75
CA ALA A 100 -3.63 17.09 1.49
C ALA A 100 -3.23 16.25 2.72
N ALA A 101 -3.38 14.92 2.61
CA ALA A 101 -2.82 14.01 3.59
C ALA A 101 -1.30 14.16 3.49
N ASN A 102 -0.66 14.60 4.59
CA ASN A 102 0.79 14.58 4.71
C ASN A 102 1.24 13.12 4.71
N VAL A 103 1.49 12.57 3.51
CA VAL A 103 2.08 11.25 3.32
C VAL A 103 3.59 11.43 3.25
N VAL A 104 4.29 11.03 4.31
CA VAL A 104 5.76 11.06 4.38
C VAL A 104 6.25 9.63 4.28
N GLY A 105 7.09 9.32 3.29
CA GLY A 105 7.64 7.96 3.12
C GLY A 105 6.59 6.86 2.94
N GLY A 106 5.38 7.21 2.49
CA GLY A 106 4.26 6.27 2.37
C GLY A 106 3.60 5.88 3.72
N VAL A 107 3.84 6.66 4.78
CA VAL A 107 3.09 6.64 6.05
C VAL A 107 2.03 7.73 6.02
N ARG A 108 0.80 7.37 6.41
CA ARG A 108 -0.29 8.31 6.66
C ARG A 108 -0.21 8.79 8.11
N MET A 109 -0.18 10.10 8.30
CA MET A 109 -0.16 10.71 9.63
C MET A 109 -1.59 11.01 10.09
N VAL A 110 -1.87 10.83 11.38
CA VAL A 110 -3.09 11.34 12.00
C VAL A 110 -3.12 12.86 11.82
N SER A 111 -4.26 13.40 11.36
CA SER A 111 -4.45 14.84 11.33
C SER A 111 -4.57 15.34 12.77
N THR A 112 -3.44 15.72 13.35
CA THR A 112 -3.44 16.40 14.64
C THR A 112 -4.05 17.77 14.41
N ARG A 113 -5.17 18.06 15.08
CA ARG A 113 -5.53 19.46 15.29
C ARG A 113 -4.32 20.09 15.99
N ARG A 114 -3.78 21.15 15.38
CA ARG A 114 -2.64 21.90 15.91
C ARG A 114 -2.94 22.35 17.35
N PRO A 115 -1.93 22.58 18.21
CA PRO A 115 -2.07 22.59 19.66
C PRO A 115 -3.27 23.43 20.14
N VAL A 116 -4.29 22.75 20.65
CA VAL A 116 -5.33 23.36 21.48
C VAL A 116 -5.04 22.89 22.90
N THR A 117 -5.03 23.85 23.82
CA THR A 117 -4.83 23.71 25.26
C THR A 117 -5.57 22.49 25.83
N PRO A 118 -4.96 21.70 26.73
CA PRO A 118 -5.61 20.55 27.35
C PRO A 118 -6.94 20.93 28.00
N ARG A 119 -8.02 20.21 27.66
CA ARG A 119 -9.33 20.37 28.30
C ARG A 119 -9.40 19.47 29.53
N GLU A 120 -9.09 20.02 30.70
CA GLU A 120 -9.47 19.40 31.97
C GLU A 120 -11.00 19.48 32.14
N THR A 121 -11.60 18.41 32.67
CA THR A 121 -13.06 18.27 32.91
C THR A 121 -13.57 19.10 34.10
N GLY A 122 -12.97 20.27 34.34
CA GLY A 122 -13.31 21.18 35.45
C GLY A 122 -13.61 22.64 35.04
N ARG A 123 -13.44 23.02 33.76
CA ARG A 123 -13.81 24.36 33.27
C ARG A 123 -15.00 24.28 32.31
N VAL A 124 -16.06 25.01 32.65
CA VAL A 124 -17.37 25.02 31.97
C VAL A 124 -17.23 25.68 30.59
N LEU A 125 -17.77 25.00 29.57
CA LEU A 125 -17.71 25.42 28.17
C LEU A 125 -19.02 26.09 27.72
N TYR A 126 -18.82 27.19 27.00
CA TYR A 126 -19.78 28.04 26.29
C TYR A 126 -20.80 27.26 25.43
N GLY A 127 -22.04 27.76 25.43
CA GLY A 127 -23.24 27.13 24.90
C GLY A 127 -23.51 27.31 23.40
N LYS A 128 -24.39 26.44 22.88
CA LYS A 128 -24.98 26.37 21.53
C LYS A 128 -26.21 27.30 21.38
N VAL A 129 -26.67 27.56 20.13
CA VAL A 129 -28.01 27.19 19.54
C VAL A 129 -28.42 28.03 18.28
N ALA A 130 -28.68 27.33 17.14
CA ALA A 130 -29.71 27.48 16.05
C ALA A 130 -29.86 28.79 15.21
N MET A 131 -30.44 28.91 13.97
CA MET A 131 -31.12 28.07 12.93
C MET A 131 -31.36 28.90 11.61
N ALA A 132 -31.98 28.27 10.59
CA ALA A 132 -32.15 28.58 9.15
C ALA A 132 -33.10 29.74 8.66
N GLY A 133 -32.97 30.15 7.37
CA GLY A 133 -34.08 30.76 6.57
C GLY A 133 -33.77 31.64 5.31
N ARG A 134 -33.84 31.06 4.08
CA ARG A 134 -34.48 31.49 2.77
C ARG A 134 -34.41 32.96 2.21
N PRO A 135 -34.85 33.32 0.95
CA PRO A 135 -34.87 32.71 -0.42
C PRO A 135 -34.57 33.77 -1.57
N PRO A 136 -35.15 33.78 -2.81
CA PRO A 136 -34.48 33.38 -4.08
C PRO A 136 -34.60 34.40 -5.26
N SER A 137 -34.23 33.94 -6.48
CA SER A 137 -34.61 34.43 -7.84
C SER A 137 -33.78 35.61 -8.43
N SER A 138 -33.51 35.78 -9.74
CA SER A 138 -34.27 35.43 -10.95
C SER A 138 -33.48 35.70 -12.28
N PHE A 139 -33.67 34.81 -13.29
CA PHE A 139 -33.84 35.02 -14.75
C PHE A 139 -32.71 35.67 -15.63
N SER A 140 -32.54 35.35 -16.93
CA SER A 140 -33.52 34.93 -17.95
C SER A 140 -32.91 34.19 -19.17
N LEU A 141 -33.69 33.24 -19.73
CA LEU A 141 -33.52 32.66 -21.07
C LEU A 141 -34.42 33.40 -22.07
N ARG A 142 -33.82 34.05 -23.08
CA ARG A 142 -34.50 34.47 -24.31
C ARG A 142 -33.51 34.47 -25.48
N TYR A 143 -33.48 33.38 -26.25
CA TYR A 143 -33.37 33.37 -27.72
C TYR A 143 -33.40 31.91 -28.20
N LEU A 144 -34.60 31.38 -28.39
CA LEU A 144 -34.86 30.26 -29.29
C LEU A 144 -36.27 30.44 -29.87
N ARG A 145 -36.33 30.51 -31.20
CA ARG A 145 -37.45 30.25 -32.15
C ARG A 145 -37.11 31.01 -33.43
N ASN A 146 -37.25 30.53 -34.67
CA ASN A 146 -37.86 29.38 -35.36
C ASN A 146 -36.95 29.12 -36.60
N GLY A 147 -37.01 28.07 -37.40
CA GLY A 147 -38.12 27.24 -37.87
C GLY A 147 -37.62 26.17 -38.86
N GLU A 148 -38.57 25.52 -39.51
CA GLU A 148 -38.53 24.15 -40.05
C GLU A 148 -37.85 23.92 -41.43
N THR A 149 -37.33 22.68 -41.59
CA THR A 149 -37.06 21.77 -42.74
C THR A 149 -37.21 22.25 -44.22
N PRO A 150 -36.39 21.74 -45.18
CA PRO A 150 -36.70 20.44 -45.84
C PRO A 150 -35.53 19.55 -46.36
N LEU A 151 -35.78 18.22 -46.32
CA LEU A 151 -35.40 17.09 -47.20
C LEU A 151 -33.99 17.00 -47.88
N PRO A 152 -33.31 15.83 -47.82
CA PRO A 152 -32.03 15.60 -48.48
C PRO A 152 -32.17 15.23 -49.97
N ARG A 153 -31.39 15.91 -50.83
CA ARG A 153 -31.19 15.54 -52.25
C ARG A 153 -30.19 14.38 -52.37
N LYS A 154 -30.52 13.45 -53.27
CA LYS A 154 -29.72 12.30 -53.74
C LYS A 154 -28.53 12.72 -54.62
N LEU A 155 -27.42 11.98 -54.42
CA LEU A 155 -26.38 11.53 -55.39
C LEU A 155 -25.37 12.57 -55.93
N PRO A 156 -24.11 12.19 -56.26
CA PRO A 156 -23.73 10.90 -56.84
C PRO A 156 -22.58 10.13 -56.18
N ALA A 157 -22.60 8.83 -56.51
CA ALA A 157 -21.56 7.85 -56.28
C ALA A 157 -20.25 8.28 -56.98
N LEU A 158 -19.17 8.31 -56.20
CA LEU A 158 -17.81 8.29 -56.72
C LEU A 158 -17.33 6.83 -56.70
N GLU A 159 -17.36 6.22 -57.89
CA GLU A 159 -16.65 4.99 -58.19
C GLU A 159 -15.15 5.20 -57.92
N VAL A 160 -14.67 4.68 -56.80
CA VAL A 160 -13.25 4.42 -56.63
C VAL A 160 -12.93 3.15 -57.42
N LYS A 161 -12.51 3.33 -58.68
CA LYS A 161 -11.74 2.32 -59.42
C LYS A 161 -10.38 2.16 -58.71
N GLY A 162 -10.38 1.42 -57.62
CA GLY A 162 -9.19 0.85 -57.03
C GLY A 162 -8.67 -0.21 -57.98
N ASN A 163 -7.68 0.16 -58.80
CA ASN A 163 -6.83 -0.78 -59.51
C ASN A 163 -6.09 -1.62 -58.45
N SER A 164 -6.71 -2.70 -57.99
CA SER A 164 -6.00 -3.81 -57.37
C SER A 164 -5.06 -4.36 -58.43
N ARG A 165 -3.80 -3.91 -58.41
CA ARG A 165 -2.70 -4.66 -59.01
C ARG A 165 -2.66 -6.00 -58.28
N LYS A 166 -3.38 -6.98 -58.81
CA LYS A 166 -3.15 -8.40 -58.57
C LYS A 166 -1.75 -8.69 -59.08
N ILE A 167 -0.76 -8.60 -58.20
CA ILE A 167 0.46 -9.39 -58.37
C ILE A 167 0.03 -10.82 -58.01
N LEU A 168 -0.37 -11.55 -59.04
CA LEU A 168 -0.60 -12.99 -59.00
C LEU A 168 0.73 -13.69 -58.68
N THR A 169 0.90 -14.12 -57.44
CA THR A 169 1.87 -15.18 -57.13
C THR A 169 1.27 -16.51 -57.58
N ARG A 170 1.59 -16.91 -58.83
CA ARG A 170 1.14 -18.16 -59.49
C ARG A 170 1.27 -19.44 -58.63
N SER A 171 2.08 -19.44 -57.58
CA SER A 171 2.30 -20.61 -56.71
C SER A 171 1.21 -20.84 -55.66
N ASN A 172 0.50 -19.80 -55.21
CA ASN A 172 -0.52 -19.95 -54.15
C ASN A 172 -1.87 -20.47 -54.69
N ASP A 173 -2.23 -20.11 -55.93
CA ASP A 173 -3.46 -20.59 -56.59
C ASP A 173 -3.42 -22.12 -56.83
N LEU A 174 -2.22 -22.69 -57.03
CA LEU A 174 -2.01 -24.14 -57.22
C LEU A 174 -2.20 -24.93 -55.90
N LEU A 175 -1.83 -24.33 -54.76
CA LEU A 175 -2.08 -24.91 -53.44
C LEU A 175 -3.58 -24.91 -53.11
N GLY A 176 -4.29 -23.82 -53.44
CA GLY A 176 -5.75 -23.73 -53.30
C GLY A 176 -6.52 -24.78 -54.11
N GLN A 177 -5.99 -25.19 -55.27
CA GLN A 177 -6.58 -26.25 -56.11
C GLN A 177 -6.20 -27.68 -55.67
N SER A 178 -5.21 -27.84 -54.80
CA SER A 178 -4.74 -29.16 -54.34
C SER A 178 -5.67 -29.72 -53.26
N SER A 179 -5.95 -31.02 -53.27
CA SER A 179 -6.73 -31.68 -52.20
C SER A 179 -5.96 -31.64 -50.87
N THR A 180 -6.66 -31.69 -49.73
CA THR A 180 -6.02 -31.71 -48.41
C THR A 180 -5.05 -32.89 -48.22
N GLU A 181 -5.33 -34.05 -48.82
CA GLU A 181 -4.41 -35.19 -48.82
C GLU A 181 -3.08 -34.86 -49.49
N LYS A 182 -3.12 -34.29 -50.70
CA LYS A 182 -1.93 -33.78 -51.41
C LYS A 182 -1.17 -32.72 -50.60
N LEU A 183 -1.86 -31.79 -49.94
CA LEU A 183 -1.20 -30.80 -49.06
C LEU A 183 -0.42 -31.50 -47.95
N ILE A 184 -1.03 -32.50 -47.32
CA ILE A 184 -0.40 -33.29 -46.26
C ILE A 184 0.77 -34.12 -46.79
N ASP A 185 0.66 -34.72 -47.97
CA ASP A 185 1.75 -35.48 -48.56
C ASP A 185 2.94 -34.57 -48.94
N MET A 186 2.69 -33.37 -49.46
CA MET A 186 3.73 -32.35 -49.65
C MET A 186 4.40 -31.96 -48.32
N LEU A 187 3.66 -31.87 -47.21
CA LEU A 187 4.27 -31.63 -45.89
C LEU A 187 5.11 -32.82 -45.39
N LYS A 188 4.70 -34.07 -45.70
CA LYS A 188 5.46 -35.27 -45.33
C LYS A 188 6.78 -35.40 -46.06
N GLU A 189 6.89 -34.88 -47.29
CA GLU A 189 8.18 -34.80 -48.01
C GLU A 189 9.23 -33.99 -47.24
N HIS A 190 8.77 -33.12 -46.34
CA HIS A 190 9.60 -32.27 -45.48
C HIS A 190 9.75 -32.81 -44.04
N ALA A 191 9.31 -34.04 -43.76
CA ALA A 191 9.40 -34.63 -42.43
C ALA A 191 10.86 -34.86 -41.99
N GLY A 192 11.19 -34.49 -40.75
CA GLY A 192 12.53 -34.65 -40.17
C GLY A 192 13.54 -33.57 -40.56
N LEU A 193 13.12 -32.54 -41.31
CA LEU A 193 13.97 -31.39 -41.62
C LEU A 193 14.22 -30.54 -40.37
N LYS A 194 15.50 -30.42 -39.99
CA LYS A 194 15.93 -29.60 -38.84
C LYS A 194 16.26 -28.15 -39.23
N GLU A 195 17.03 -27.98 -40.30
CA GLU A 195 17.41 -26.67 -40.86
C GLU A 195 16.79 -26.50 -42.24
N CYS A 196 16.34 -25.28 -42.56
CA CYS A 196 15.63 -24.98 -43.79
C CYS A 196 16.15 -23.66 -44.37
N THR A 197 16.25 -23.58 -45.70
CA THR A 197 16.48 -22.31 -46.39
C THR A 197 15.23 -21.43 -46.29
N ASP A 198 15.38 -20.11 -46.48
CA ASP A 198 14.25 -19.18 -46.45
C ASP A 198 13.17 -19.53 -47.50
N GLU A 199 13.57 -20.03 -48.68
CA GLU A 199 12.61 -20.48 -49.70
C GLU A 199 11.80 -21.69 -49.21
N THR A 200 12.47 -22.66 -48.58
CA THR A 200 11.83 -23.85 -48.02
C THR A 200 10.87 -23.48 -46.89
N VAL A 201 11.28 -22.54 -46.02
CA VAL A 201 10.43 -22.00 -44.96
C VAL A 201 9.19 -21.32 -45.53
N ASN A 202 9.35 -20.49 -46.57
CA ASN A 202 8.23 -19.82 -47.21
C ASN A 202 7.28 -20.82 -47.89
N HIS A 203 7.82 -21.83 -48.58
CA HIS A 203 7.02 -22.87 -49.23
C HIS A 203 6.16 -23.67 -48.22
N ILE A 204 6.79 -24.19 -47.16
CA ILE A 204 6.10 -24.94 -46.10
C ILE A 204 5.05 -24.05 -45.41
N ASN A 205 5.37 -22.78 -45.13
CA ASN A 205 4.40 -21.87 -44.53
C ASN A 205 3.20 -21.56 -45.44
N SER A 206 3.39 -21.46 -46.76
CA SER A 206 2.26 -21.31 -47.70
C SER A 206 1.33 -22.52 -47.66
N ILE A 207 1.89 -23.73 -47.61
CA ILE A 207 1.10 -24.97 -47.49
C ILE A 207 0.33 -25.00 -46.15
N LEU A 208 1.01 -24.68 -45.04
CA LEU A 208 0.40 -24.64 -43.70
C LEU A 208 -0.68 -23.56 -43.59
N THR A 209 -0.50 -22.40 -44.24
CA THR A 209 -1.49 -21.33 -44.27
C THR A 209 -2.75 -21.74 -45.02
N GLU A 210 -2.59 -22.41 -46.17
CA GLU A 210 -3.73 -22.95 -46.91
C GLU A 210 -4.45 -24.06 -46.11
N LEU A 211 -3.68 -24.96 -45.47
CA LEU A 211 -4.23 -26.00 -44.60
C LEU A 211 -4.99 -25.38 -43.41
N TYR A 212 -4.44 -24.33 -42.80
CA TYR A 212 -5.10 -23.57 -41.72
C TYR A 212 -6.44 -22.99 -42.19
N ASN A 213 -6.47 -22.32 -43.34
CA ASN A 213 -7.68 -21.70 -43.88
C ASN A 213 -8.81 -22.73 -44.08
N ARG A 214 -8.48 -23.94 -44.53
CA ARG A 214 -9.45 -25.05 -44.69
C ARG A 214 -9.97 -25.58 -43.37
N VAL A 215 -9.05 -25.81 -42.42
CA VAL A 215 -9.42 -26.27 -41.07
C VAL A 215 -10.30 -25.24 -40.36
N HIS A 216 -9.94 -23.96 -40.45
CA HIS A 216 -10.66 -22.87 -39.79
C HIS A 216 -12.06 -22.63 -40.37
N LYS A 217 -12.26 -22.80 -41.69
CA LYS A 217 -13.56 -22.64 -42.35
C LYS A 217 -14.56 -23.79 -42.11
N HIS A 218 -14.22 -24.76 -41.25
CA HIS A 218 -15.07 -25.89 -40.92
C HIS A 218 -15.58 -26.66 -42.16
N GLU A 219 -14.69 -26.98 -43.10
CA GLU A 219 -15.03 -27.99 -44.10
C GLU A 219 -15.19 -29.35 -43.39
N ASP A 220 -16.43 -29.73 -43.13
CA ASP A 220 -16.83 -30.97 -42.47
C ASP A 220 -16.36 -32.17 -43.29
N ASN A 221 -15.14 -32.68 -43.05
CA ASN A 221 -14.68 -34.07 -43.28
C ASN A 221 -13.16 -34.30 -43.06
N PHE A 222 -12.49 -33.56 -42.18
CA PHE A 222 -11.06 -33.83 -41.92
C PHE A 222 -10.83 -34.95 -40.90
N LYS A 223 -10.06 -35.97 -41.31
CA LYS A 223 -9.49 -36.96 -40.39
C LYS A 223 -8.40 -36.29 -39.55
N LYS A 224 -8.73 -35.78 -38.36
CA LYS A 224 -7.79 -35.07 -37.46
C LYS A 224 -6.46 -35.81 -37.28
N GLY A 225 -6.52 -37.14 -37.08
CA GLY A 225 -5.32 -37.96 -36.94
C GLY A 225 -4.43 -38.00 -38.19
N PHE A 226 -5.02 -37.92 -39.39
CA PHE A 226 -4.26 -37.87 -40.65
C PHE A 226 -3.52 -36.53 -40.80
N ILE A 227 -4.17 -35.41 -40.48
CA ILE A 227 -3.52 -34.09 -40.49
C ILE A 227 -2.40 -34.05 -39.46
N LEU A 228 -2.67 -34.48 -38.22
CA LEU A 228 -1.65 -34.51 -37.15
C LEU A 228 -0.46 -35.40 -37.52
N GLY A 229 -0.70 -36.54 -38.16
CA GLY A 229 0.36 -37.42 -38.66
C GLY A 229 1.26 -36.75 -39.71
N GLY A 230 0.69 -35.92 -40.59
CA GLY A 230 1.45 -35.10 -41.54
C GLY A 230 2.27 -33.98 -40.89
N LEU A 231 1.73 -33.38 -39.83
CA LEU A 231 2.39 -32.28 -39.11
C LEU A 231 3.52 -32.76 -38.18
N TYR A 232 3.46 -34.00 -37.68
CA TYR A 232 4.41 -34.52 -36.69
C TYR A 232 5.86 -34.43 -37.17
N GLY A 233 6.11 -34.68 -38.45
CA GLY A 233 7.45 -34.59 -39.05
C GLY A 233 8.05 -33.18 -39.08
N LEU A 234 7.24 -32.13 -38.90
CA LEU A 234 7.68 -30.73 -38.95
C LEU A 234 7.97 -30.14 -37.55
N VAL A 235 7.59 -30.84 -36.48
CA VAL A 235 7.79 -30.40 -35.09
C VAL A 235 9.27 -30.29 -34.73
N GLU A 236 10.14 -31.07 -35.40
CA GLU A 236 11.59 -31.06 -35.21
C GLU A 236 12.31 -29.89 -35.89
N CYS A 237 11.59 -29.10 -36.71
CA CYS A 237 12.16 -27.95 -37.38
C CYS A 237 12.67 -26.89 -36.38
N THR A 238 13.70 -26.15 -36.77
CA THR A 238 14.23 -25.03 -35.98
C THR A 238 13.62 -23.68 -36.39
N ALA A 239 12.99 -23.59 -37.57
CA ALA A 239 12.45 -22.35 -38.11
C ALA A 239 11.20 -21.87 -37.33
N PRO A 240 11.25 -20.71 -36.65
CA PRO A 240 10.16 -20.23 -35.80
C PRO A 240 8.81 -20.07 -36.51
N LYS A 241 8.84 -19.60 -37.77
CA LYS A 241 7.64 -19.43 -38.60
C LYS A 241 6.92 -20.76 -38.85
N ILE A 242 7.66 -21.82 -39.18
CA ILE A 242 7.07 -23.16 -39.38
C ILE A 242 6.45 -23.67 -38.08
N LEU A 243 7.18 -23.56 -36.96
CA LEU A 243 6.70 -24.05 -35.67
C LEU A 243 5.41 -23.35 -35.23
N LEU A 244 5.30 -22.04 -35.41
CA LEU A 244 4.07 -21.30 -35.13
C LEU A 244 2.94 -21.67 -36.08
N SER A 245 3.21 -21.83 -37.37
CA SER A 245 2.20 -22.25 -38.36
C SER A 245 1.68 -23.66 -38.08
N VAL A 246 2.55 -24.59 -37.69
CA VAL A 246 2.15 -25.94 -37.23
C VAL A 246 1.27 -25.83 -35.99
N ALA A 247 1.70 -25.08 -34.97
CA ALA A 247 0.90 -24.89 -33.75
C ALA A 247 -0.47 -24.26 -34.05
N ARG A 248 -0.53 -23.30 -34.97
CA ARG A 248 -1.75 -22.65 -35.44
C ARG A 248 -2.75 -23.65 -36.03
N VAL A 249 -2.31 -24.52 -36.94
CA VAL A 249 -3.15 -25.58 -37.53
C VAL A 249 -3.60 -26.57 -36.45
N VAL A 250 -2.69 -26.99 -35.56
CA VAL A 250 -3.01 -27.94 -34.48
C VAL A 250 -4.07 -27.38 -33.53
N LEU A 251 -3.96 -26.11 -33.13
CA LEU A 251 -4.94 -25.45 -32.27
C LEU A 251 -6.30 -25.28 -32.98
N ALA A 252 -6.30 -24.93 -34.27
CA ALA A 252 -7.51 -24.83 -35.09
C ALA A 252 -8.29 -26.15 -35.20
N LEU A 253 -7.59 -27.30 -35.17
CA LEU A 253 -8.22 -28.62 -35.13
C LEU A 253 -8.95 -28.90 -33.80
N ARG A 254 -8.89 -27.98 -32.82
CA ARG A 254 -9.46 -28.12 -31.47
C ARG A 254 -9.03 -29.43 -30.81
N VAL A 255 -7.73 -29.69 -30.78
CA VAL A 255 -7.12 -30.87 -30.12
C VAL A 255 -7.10 -30.74 -28.59
N SER A 256 -6.93 -31.86 -27.88
CA SER A 256 -6.80 -31.93 -26.41
C SER A 256 -5.67 -32.91 -26.02
N GLY A 257 -5.31 -32.97 -24.73
CA GLY A 257 -4.28 -33.86 -24.20
C GLY A 257 -2.90 -33.59 -24.81
N SER A 258 -2.16 -34.65 -25.11
CA SER A 258 -0.76 -34.57 -25.59
C SER A 258 -0.57 -33.70 -26.84
N ASN A 259 -1.55 -33.65 -27.74
CA ASN A 259 -1.49 -32.81 -28.94
C ASN A 259 -1.60 -31.32 -28.60
N LEU A 260 -2.44 -30.96 -27.61
CA LEU A 260 -2.52 -29.59 -27.12
C LEU A 260 -1.22 -29.20 -26.41
N THR A 261 -0.69 -30.08 -25.56
CA THR A 261 0.62 -29.90 -24.93
C THR A 261 1.72 -29.70 -25.97
N GLY A 262 1.71 -30.47 -27.05
CA GLY A 262 2.65 -30.32 -28.17
C GLY A 262 2.57 -28.93 -28.81
N ALA A 263 1.36 -28.45 -29.10
CA ALA A 263 1.17 -27.09 -29.63
C ALA A 263 1.67 -26.00 -28.66
N CYS A 264 1.34 -26.11 -27.37
CA CYS A 264 1.82 -25.18 -26.34
C CYS A 264 3.36 -25.21 -26.21
N LYS A 265 4.00 -26.39 -26.30
CA LYS A 265 5.47 -26.53 -26.29
C LYS A 265 6.12 -25.83 -27.49
N LEU A 266 5.53 -25.93 -28.67
CA LEU A 266 6.01 -25.23 -29.87
C LEU A 266 5.93 -23.72 -29.72
N ILE A 267 4.78 -23.21 -29.25
CA ILE A 267 4.58 -21.78 -29.01
C ILE A 267 5.58 -21.27 -27.96
N PHE A 268 5.73 -22.00 -26.85
CA PHE A 268 6.69 -21.68 -25.79
C PHE A 268 8.13 -21.64 -26.28
N LYS A 269 8.53 -22.63 -27.09
CA LYS A 269 9.87 -22.69 -27.70
C LYS A 269 10.17 -21.44 -28.52
N VAL A 270 9.19 -20.94 -29.27
CA VAL A 270 9.34 -19.74 -30.11
C VAL A 270 9.29 -18.46 -29.27
N ALA A 271 8.32 -18.34 -28.36
CA ALA A 271 8.09 -17.16 -27.52
C ALA A 271 9.25 -16.82 -26.58
N ARG A 272 10.05 -17.80 -26.18
CA ARG A 272 11.20 -17.56 -25.30
C ARG A 272 12.27 -16.64 -25.92
N ASN A 273 12.38 -16.57 -27.25
CA ASN A 273 13.33 -15.69 -27.93
C ASN A 273 12.64 -14.39 -28.38
N GLU A 274 13.09 -13.25 -27.84
CA GLU A 274 12.56 -11.91 -28.13
C GLU A 274 12.61 -11.51 -29.61
N GLN A 275 13.58 -12.03 -30.35
CA GLN A 275 13.67 -11.79 -31.79
C GLN A 275 12.44 -12.30 -32.54
N ASN A 276 11.71 -13.26 -31.97
CA ASN A 276 10.51 -13.84 -32.55
C ASN A 276 9.21 -13.11 -32.17
N ASP A 277 9.24 -12.13 -31.26
CA ASP A 277 8.02 -11.49 -30.74
C ASP A 277 7.16 -10.89 -31.87
N HIS A 278 7.82 -10.36 -32.92
CA HIS A 278 7.15 -9.83 -34.11
C HIS A 278 6.22 -10.84 -34.79
N LEU A 279 6.51 -12.15 -34.71
CA LEU A 279 5.71 -13.22 -35.33
C LEU A 279 4.33 -13.41 -34.67
N PHE A 280 4.15 -12.90 -33.44
CA PHE A 280 2.90 -13.04 -32.69
C PHE A 280 1.89 -11.91 -32.94
N HIS A 281 2.26 -10.91 -33.74
CA HIS A 281 1.40 -9.76 -34.03
C HIS A 281 0.45 -9.98 -35.21
N GLU A 282 0.85 -10.75 -36.21
CA GLU A 282 0.15 -10.81 -37.51
C GLU A 282 -0.92 -11.91 -37.58
N ASN A 283 -0.81 -12.95 -36.76
CA ASN A 283 -1.67 -14.14 -36.80
C ASN A 283 -2.53 -14.29 -35.55
N ASP A 284 -3.66 -15.00 -35.65
CA ASP A 284 -4.62 -15.35 -34.57
C ASP A 284 -4.13 -16.43 -33.58
N ILE A 285 -2.81 -16.66 -33.52
CA ILE A 285 -2.22 -17.72 -32.70
C ILE A 285 -2.48 -17.53 -31.20
N LEU A 286 -2.58 -16.28 -30.74
CA LEU A 286 -2.82 -15.96 -29.33
C LEU A 286 -4.26 -16.26 -28.93
N GLU A 287 -5.22 -15.92 -29.77
CA GLU A 287 -6.63 -16.26 -29.60
C GLU A 287 -6.80 -17.78 -29.57
N LEU A 288 -6.20 -18.48 -30.54
CA LEU A 288 -6.20 -19.94 -30.61
C LEU A 288 -5.52 -20.59 -29.39
N LEU A 289 -4.48 -19.97 -28.83
CA LEU A 289 -3.83 -20.44 -27.61
C LEU A 289 -4.76 -20.33 -26.41
N ILE A 290 -5.44 -19.19 -26.23
CA ILE A 290 -6.43 -19.01 -25.15
C ILE A 290 -7.60 -19.98 -25.31
N ASP A 291 -8.13 -20.17 -26.53
CA ASP A 291 -9.15 -21.17 -26.84
C ASP A 291 -8.68 -22.61 -26.60
N GLY A 292 -7.39 -22.87 -26.81
CA GLY A 292 -6.73 -24.13 -26.48
C GLY A 292 -6.72 -24.37 -24.98
N LEU A 293 -6.21 -23.39 -24.22
CA LEU A 293 -6.11 -23.43 -22.78
C LEU A 293 -7.48 -23.48 -22.09
N GLY A 294 -8.51 -22.83 -22.65
CA GLY A 294 -9.89 -22.91 -22.14
C GLY A 294 -10.52 -24.29 -22.24
N ARG A 295 -9.87 -25.24 -22.91
CA ARG A 295 -10.28 -26.66 -23.00
C ARG A 295 -9.35 -27.59 -22.23
N ALA A 296 -8.30 -27.05 -21.61
CA ALA A 296 -7.37 -27.78 -20.77
C ALA A 296 -7.78 -27.62 -19.30
N SER A 297 -7.59 -28.67 -18.51
CA SER A 297 -7.68 -28.58 -17.05
C SER A 297 -6.26 -28.39 -16.49
N PRO A 298 -5.98 -27.42 -15.61
CA PRO A 298 -4.67 -27.31 -14.98
C PRO A 298 -4.35 -28.49 -14.03
N LEU A 299 -5.34 -29.35 -13.75
CA LEU A 299 -5.18 -30.58 -12.97
C LEU A 299 -4.92 -31.80 -13.86
N ASP A 300 -5.65 -31.91 -14.97
CA ASP A 300 -5.58 -33.10 -15.85
C ASP A 300 -4.60 -32.91 -17.03
N ASP A 301 -4.44 -31.68 -17.52
CA ASP A 301 -3.54 -31.26 -18.59
C ASP A 301 -2.48 -30.22 -18.12
N PRO A 302 -1.81 -30.41 -16.96
CA PRO A 302 -0.95 -29.39 -16.37
C PRO A 302 0.19 -28.95 -17.29
N GLU A 303 0.76 -29.87 -18.09
CA GLU A 303 1.82 -29.50 -19.03
C GLU A 303 1.34 -28.47 -20.07
N ALA A 304 0.12 -28.60 -20.59
CA ALA A 304 -0.41 -27.63 -21.54
C ALA A 304 -0.51 -26.24 -20.89
N CYS A 305 -0.97 -26.17 -19.64
CA CYS A 305 -1.04 -24.93 -18.87
C CYS A 305 0.34 -24.35 -18.56
N ILE A 306 1.32 -25.16 -18.17
CA ILE A 306 2.71 -24.73 -17.91
C ILE A 306 3.29 -24.01 -19.13
N TYR A 307 3.25 -24.66 -20.30
CA TYR A 307 3.83 -24.09 -21.52
C TYR A 307 2.98 -22.96 -22.09
N GLY A 308 1.65 -23.05 -22.00
CA GLY A 308 0.75 -22.01 -22.49
C GLY A 308 0.88 -20.71 -21.70
N TYR A 309 0.76 -20.75 -20.37
CA TYR A 309 0.95 -19.57 -19.53
C TYR A 309 2.39 -19.08 -19.54
N GLY A 310 3.36 -19.98 -19.58
CA GLY A 310 4.76 -19.60 -19.77
C GLY A 310 4.98 -18.82 -21.06
N SER A 311 4.29 -19.17 -22.15
CA SER A 311 4.35 -18.43 -23.42
C SER A 311 3.77 -17.03 -23.30
N ILE A 312 2.61 -16.89 -22.65
CA ILE A 312 1.97 -15.60 -22.39
C ILE A 312 2.92 -14.70 -21.60
N ARG A 313 3.50 -15.22 -20.51
CA ARG A 313 4.48 -14.51 -19.70
C ARG A 313 5.66 -14.00 -20.54
N PHE A 314 6.25 -14.84 -21.39
CA PHE A 314 7.36 -14.40 -22.26
C PHE A 314 7.00 -13.26 -23.21
N LEU A 315 5.81 -13.31 -23.81
CA LEU A 315 5.36 -12.34 -24.81
C LEU A 315 4.94 -11.00 -24.21
N THR A 316 4.58 -11.00 -22.92
CA THR A 316 4.03 -9.83 -22.23
C THR A 316 5.02 -9.19 -21.25
N CYS A 317 6.16 -9.82 -20.97
CA CYS A 317 7.21 -9.25 -20.12
C CYS A 317 7.97 -8.11 -20.83
N SER A 318 8.07 -6.96 -20.16
CA SER A 318 8.62 -5.73 -20.75
C SER A 318 10.13 -5.52 -20.60
N THR A 319 10.82 -6.34 -19.80
CA THR A 319 12.24 -6.12 -19.47
C THR A 319 13.13 -7.31 -19.83
N ASN A 320 14.32 -7.02 -20.37
CA ASN A 320 15.34 -8.04 -20.69
C ASN A 320 15.81 -8.80 -19.43
N GLN A 321 15.68 -8.19 -18.24
CA GLN A 321 16.05 -8.79 -16.96
C GLN A 321 15.06 -9.88 -16.52
N GLU A 322 13.75 -9.63 -16.59
CA GLU A 322 12.74 -10.66 -16.30
C GLU A 322 12.79 -11.82 -17.31
N ARG A 323 13.21 -11.54 -18.55
CA ARG A 323 13.39 -12.54 -19.62
C ARG A 323 14.67 -13.38 -19.44
N ALA A 324 15.73 -12.79 -18.88
CA ALA A 324 16.97 -13.49 -18.52
C ALA A 324 16.74 -14.47 -17.35
N GLU A 325 16.02 -14.05 -16.30
CA GLU A 325 15.57 -14.92 -15.20
C GLU A 325 14.76 -16.11 -15.73
N LEU A 326 13.84 -15.84 -16.66
CA LEU A 326 13.03 -16.85 -17.33
C LEU A 326 13.83 -17.86 -18.18
N THR A 327 14.95 -17.43 -18.75
CA THR A 327 15.81 -18.27 -19.60
C THR A 327 16.76 -19.14 -18.76
N ALA A 328 17.12 -18.69 -17.55
CA ALA A 328 17.90 -19.46 -16.57
C ALA A 328 17.12 -20.65 -15.96
N ILE A 329 15.77 -20.60 -15.94
CA ILE A 329 14.90 -21.70 -15.47
C ILE A 329 15.05 -22.99 -16.33
N LYS A 330 15.72 -22.92 -17.47
CA LYS A 330 15.91 -24.04 -18.41
C LYS A 330 16.66 -25.24 -17.81
N ASP A 331 17.42 -25.04 -16.73
CA ASP A 331 18.15 -26.12 -16.04
C ASP A 331 17.34 -26.78 -14.89
N LEU A 332 16.21 -26.20 -14.46
CA LEU A 332 15.37 -26.73 -13.37
C LEU A 332 14.41 -27.85 -13.78
N ASN A 333 14.06 -27.98 -15.06
CA ASN A 333 13.10 -29.00 -15.49
C ASN A 333 13.64 -30.44 -15.40
N ARG A 334 14.89 -30.62 -14.95
CA ARG A 334 15.58 -31.92 -14.92
C ARG A 334 15.95 -32.44 -13.53
N ASN A 335 16.06 -31.59 -12.49
CA ASN A 335 16.38 -32.00 -11.11
C ASN A 335 15.79 -31.00 -10.08
N TRP A 336 14.63 -31.28 -9.50
CA TRP A 336 13.95 -30.45 -8.48
C TRP A 336 14.46 -30.73 -7.05
N SER A 337 15.79 -30.80 -6.86
CA SER A 337 16.36 -31.06 -5.53
C SER A 337 17.62 -30.27 -5.17
N GLU A 338 18.14 -29.38 -6.02
CA GLU A 338 19.34 -28.63 -5.68
C GLU A 338 19.16 -27.12 -5.85
N GLN A 339 19.54 -26.44 -4.77
CA GLN A 339 19.66 -25.00 -4.58
C GLN A 339 20.33 -24.32 -5.78
N VAL A 340 19.99 -23.06 -6.09
CA VAL A 340 20.98 -22.01 -6.39
C VAL A 340 20.34 -20.62 -6.53
N GLU A 341 21.14 -19.67 -6.06
CA GLU A 341 21.03 -18.22 -6.00
C GLU A 341 20.79 -17.52 -7.35
N LEU A 342 20.16 -16.35 -7.30
CA LEU A 342 19.91 -15.48 -8.46
C LEU A 342 20.88 -14.28 -8.48
N PRO A 343 21.32 -13.80 -9.66
CA PRO A 343 22.25 -12.67 -9.76
C PRO A 343 21.53 -11.30 -9.77
N ARG A 344 22.03 -10.45 -8.86
CA ARG A 344 22.02 -8.97 -8.69
C ARG A 344 21.28 -8.06 -9.71
N LYS A 345 20.43 -7.20 -9.11
CA LYS A 345 19.98 -5.81 -9.40
C LYS A 345 19.67 -5.38 -10.85
N PRO A 346 18.59 -4.57 -11.01
CA PRO A 346 18.67 -3.27 -11.65
C PRO A 346 18.70 -2.15 -10.60
N ASN A 347 19.53 -1.15 -10.84
CA ASN A 347 19.56 0.07 -10.06
C ASN A 347 18.34 0.97 -10.37
N THR A 348 18.07 1.85 -9.40
CA THR A 348 17.32 3.11 -9.44
C THR A 348 15.78 3.06 -9.51
N ALA A 349 15.17 3.26 -8.34
CA ALA A 349 14.00 4.10 -8.19
C ALA A 349 14.29 5.51 -8.78
N PRO A 350 13.30 6.20 -9.37
CA PRO A 350 13.50 7.53 -9.91
C PRO A 350 13.78 8.54 -8.79
N ASN A 351 14.84 9.33 -8.94
CA ASN A 351 15.13 10.48 -8.08
C ASN A 351 13.97 11.50 -8.17
N LEU A 352 13.46 11.91 -7.01
CA LEU A 352 12.69 13.13 -6.85
C LEU A 352 13.67 14.32 -6.86
N GLY A 353 13.60 15.16 -7.89
CA GLY A 353 14.23 16.48 -7.90
C GLY A 353 15.06 16.79 -9.15
N GLU A 354 14.43 17.45 -10.13
CA GLU A 354 14.90 18.64 -10.83
C GLU A 354 13.95 18.94 -12.01
N TYR A 355 13.23 20.06 -11.94
CA TYR A 355 12.36 20.54 -13.02
C TYR A 355 13.20 21.19 -14.13
N PRO A 356 13.19 20.69 -15.38
CA PRO A 356 13.72 21.46 -16.50
C PRO A 356 12.65 22.46 -16.96
N LYS A 357 12.97 23.75 -16.92
CA LYS A 357 12.22 24.78 -17.66
C LYS A 357 12.35 24.48 -19.15
N VAL A 358 11.27 24.02 -19.79
CA VAL A 358 11.19 23.89 -21.26
C VAL A 358 10.12 24.82 -21.79
N SER A 359 10.53 25.67 -22.72
CA SER A 359 9.72 26.61 -23.47
C SER A 359 8.56 25.91 -24.18
N SER A 360 7.37 26.47 -23.99
CA SER A 360 6.13 26.05 -24.62
C SER A 360 6.22 26.17 -26.13
N GLU A 361 5.92 25.08 -26.84
CA GLU A 361 5.28 24.98 -28.17
C GLU A 361 5.87 23.88 -29.08
N LYS A 362 7.06 23.35 -28.80
CA LYS A 362 7.64 22.23 -29.61
C LYS A 362 7.29 20.81 -29.13
N SER A 363 6.66 20.66 -27.96
CA SER A 363 6.45 19.36 -27.29
C SER A 363 5.11 18.67 -27.59
N LYS A 364 4.21 19.26 -28.39
CA LYS A 364 2.89 18.65 -28.67
C LYS A 364 2.87 17.58 -29.76
N THR A 365 3.92 17.46 -30.58
CA THR A 365 3.90 16.59 -31.77
C THR A 365 4.77 15.32 -31.67
N GLU A 366 5.65 15.22 -30.65
CA GLU A 366 6.45 14.01 -30.37
C GLU A 366 5.92 13.18 -29.19
N TYR A 367 4.91 13.67 -28.46
CA TYR A 367 4.28 12.99 -27.32
C TYR A 367 3.09 12.11 -27.70
N VAL A 368 3.09 11.53 -28.90
CA VAL A 368 2.21 10.40 -29.24
C VAL A 368 3.03 9.14 -29.00
N GLN A 369 3.07 8.67 -27.75
CA GLN A 369 3.67 7.37 -27.44
C GLN A 369 2.93 6.32 -28.27
N LYS A 370 3.58 5.81 -29.32
CA LYS A 370 3.15 4.57 -29.97
C LYS A 370 3.14 3.51 -28.88
N LEU A 371 1.96 2.92 -28.64
CA LEU A 371 1.77 1.75 -27.81
C LEU A 371 2.93 0.78 -28.03
N SER A 372 3.58 0.30 -26.97
CA SER A 372 4.67 -0.65 -27.15
C SER A 372 4.13 -1.91 -27.81
N LYS A 373 4.98 -2.64 -28.54
CA LYS A 373 4.57 -3.90 -29.16
C LYS A 373 4.03 -4.87 -28.09
N GLN A 374 4.62 -4.90 -26.91
CA GLN A 374 4.17 -5.77 -25.82
C GLN A 374 2.80 -5.36 -25.28
N ASP A 375 2.54 -4.07 -25.10
CA ASP A 375 1.23 -3.58 -24.64
C ASP A 375 0.12 -3.97 -25.63
N ALA A 376 0.42 -3.98 -26.93
CA ALA A 376 -0.51 -4.48 -27.95
C ALA A 376 -0.85 -5.97 -27.76
N LEU A 377 0.13 -6.80 -27.35
CA LEU A 377 -0.10 -8.22 -27.05
C LEU A 377 -0.89 -8.40 -25.75
N VAL A 378 -0.58 -7.62 -24.71
CA VAL A 378 -1.32 -7.60 -23.43
C VAL A 378 -2.80 -7.28 -23.66
N LEU A 379 -3.09 -6.21 -24.41
CA LEU A 379 -4.45 -5.83 -24.76
C LEU A 379 -5.17 -6.92 -25.56
N ARG A 380 -4.48 -7.51 -26.54
CA ARG A 380 -5.04 -8.55 -27.41
C ARG A 380 -5.42 -9.81 -26.63
N LEU A 381 -4.52 -10.31 -25.77
CA LEU A 381 -4.78 -11.45 -24.89
C LEU A 381 -5.94 -11.16 -23.93
N SER A 382 -5.94 -9.98 -23.31
CA SER A 382 -6.97 -9.61 -22.34
C SER A 382 -8.35 -9.46 -22.98
N ARG A 383 -8.44 -8.86 -24.18
CA ARG A 383 -9.68 -8.80 -24.97
C ARG A 383 -10.23 -10.17 -25.33
N HIS A 384 -9.36 -11.15 -25.51
CA HIS A 384 -9.75 -12.52 -25.80
C HIS A 384 -10.01 -13.38 -24.55
N GLY A 385 -10.14 -12.77 -23.37
CA GLY A 385 -10.59 -13.46 -22.17
C GLY A 385 -9.47 -14.14 -21.36
N ALA A 386 -8.20 -13.81 -21.60
CA ALA A 386 -7.08 -14.45 -20.90
C ALA A 386 -7.16 -14.31 -19.37
N VAL A 387 -7.54 -13.13 -18.87
CA VAL A 387 -7.66 -12.86 -17.42
C VAL A 387 -8.76 -13.72 -16.80
N GLN A 388 -9.93 -13.78 -17.42
CA GLN A 388 -11.07 -14.57 -16.94
C GLN A 388 -10.72 -16.07 -16.93
N LEU A 389 -10.02 -16.55 -17.96
CA LEU A 389 -9.53 -17.94 -18.00
C LEU A 389 -8.52 -18.22 -16.88
N MET A 390 -7.58 -17.31 -16.63
CA MET A 390 -6.63 -17.44 -15.53
C MET A 390 -7.32 -17.49 -14.17
N ILE A 391 -8.35 -16.67 -13.95
CA ILE A 391 -9.16 -16.69 -12.72
C ILE A 391 -9.85 -18.05 -12.54
N LEU A 392 -10.46 -18.58 -13.59
CA LEU A 392 -11.10 -19.90 -13.56
C LEU A 392 -10.09 -21.02 -13.21
N HIS A 393 -8.92 -21.02 -13.84
CA HIS A 393 -7.89 -22.00 -13.55
C HIS A 393 -7.29 -21.85 -12.14
N LEU A 394 -7.16 -20.62 -11.62
CA LEU A 394 -6.81 -20.39 -10.22
C LEU A 394 -7.85 -21.00 -9.28
N GLN A 395 -9.13 -20.82 -9.57
CA GLN A 395 -10.21 -21.41 -8.78
C GLN A 395 -10.09 -22.94 -8.75
N MET A 396 -9.93 -23.59 -9.90
CA MET A 396 -9.77 -25.05 -9.99
C MET A 396 -8.57 -25.56 -9.19
N LEU A 397 -7.42 -24.88 -9.30
CA LEU A 397 -6.21 -25.22 -8.55
C LEU A 397 -6.40 -25.03 -7.04
N ASN A 398 -7.08 -23.97 -6.63
CA ASN A 398 -7.38 -23.69 -5.22
C ASN A 398 -8.33 -24.71 -4.61
N GLU A 399 -9.38 -25.12 -5.32
CA GLU A 399 -10.32 -26.15 -4.87
C GLU A 399 -9.59 -27.49 -4.68
N ALA A 400 -8.75 -27.87 -5.64
CA ALA A 400 -7.91 -29.05 -5.52
C ALA A 400 -6.92 -28.94 -4.36
N GLY A 401 -6.25 -27.79 -4.21
CA GLY A 401 -5.27 -27.50 -3.16
C GLY A 401 -5.86 -27.47 -1.75
N ALA A 402 -7.12 -27.07 -1.62
CA ALA A 402 -7.84 -27.10 -0.35
C ALA A 402 -8.26 -28.53 0.03
N ALA A 403 -8.58 -29.38 -0.96
CA ALA A 403 -8.95 -30.77 -0.72
C ALA A 403 -7.72 -31.67 -0.46
N ARG A 404 -6.61 -31.41 -1.15
CA ARG A 404 -5.34 -32.14 -1.04
C ARG A 404 -4.17 -31.20 -1.33
N LYS A 405 -3.03 -31.40 -0.68
CA LYS A 405 -1.82 -30.61 -0.97
C LYS A 405 -1.50 -30.65 -2.48
N LEU A 406 -1.27 -29.48 -3.08
CA LEU A 406 -0.84 -29.40 -4.49
C LEU A 406 0.63 -29.83 -4.59
N GLU A 407 0.92 -30.77 -5.48
CA GLU A 407 2.26 -31.27 -5.73
C GLU A 407 2.48 -31.49 -7.23
N GLY A 408 3.74 -31.46 -7.67
CA GLY A 408 4.12 -31.79 -9.04
C GLY A 408 3.59 -30.81 -10.11
N PRO A 409 3.21 -31.30 -11.31
CA PRO A 409 2.86 -30.44 -12.45
C PRO A 409 1.72 -29.41 -12.22
N PRO A 410 0.64 -29.70 -11.47
CA PRO A 410 -0.36 -28.68 -11.12
C PRO A 410 0.21 -27.49 -10.34
N LEU A 411 1.18 -27.74 -9.44
CA LEU A 411 1.86 -26.68 -8.69
C LEU A 411 2.70 -25.78 -9.63
N HIS A 412 3.34 -26.37 -10.64
CA HIS A 412 4.07 -25.61 -11.67
C HIS A 412 3.12 -24.81 -12.56
N SER A 413 1.94 -25.37 -12.85
CA SER A 413 0.88 -24.67 -13.59
C SER A 413 0.44 -23.43 -12.83
N LEU A 414 0.25 -23.54 -11.51
CA LEU A 414 -0.06 -22.41 -10.64
C LEU A 414 1.01 -21.32 -10.70
N TYR A 415 2.29 -21.70 -10.63
CA TYR A 415 3.42 -20.77 -10.73
C TYR A 415 3.43 -20.00 -12.07
N GLN A 416 3.28 -20.70 -13.19
CA GLN A 416 3.28 -20.06 -14.51
C GLN A 416 2.05 -19.17 -14.70
N LEU A 417 0.89 -19.65 -14.26
CA LEU A 417 -0.36 -18.89 -14.32
C LEU A 417 -0.25 -17.59 -13.52
N SER A 418 0.15 -17.63 -12.24
CA SER A 418 0.23 -16.43 -11.41
C SER A 418 1.25 -15.43 -11.94
N ALA A 419 2.34 -15.91 -12.55
CA ALA A 419 3.32 -15.03 -13.20
C ALA A 419 2.81 -14.42 -14.52
N ALA A 420 2.07 -15.19 -15.32
CA ALA A 420 1.41 -14.67 -16.53
C ALA A 420 0.36 -13.62 -16.19
N LEU A 421 -0.41 -13.83 -15.12
CA LEU A 421 -1.38 -12.87 -14.62
C LEU A 421 -0.72 -11.56 -14.16
N ARG A 422 0.46 -11.64 -13.51
CA ARG A 422 1.25 -10.45 -13.16
C ARG A 422 1.63 -9.62 -14.37
N ALA A 423 2.00 -10.27 -15.47
CA ALA A 423 2.36 -9.58 -16.71
C ALA A 423 1.16 -8.90 -17.41
N LEU A 424 -0.08 -9.27 -17.02
CA LEU A 424 -1.31 -8.61 -17.47
C LEU A 424 -1.82 -7.55 -16.46
N ALA A 425 -1.12 -7.29 -15.36
CA ALA A 425 -1.63 -6.45 -14.28
C ALA A 425 -1.86 -4.98 -14.68
N ASP A 426 -1.02 -4.44 -15.56
CA ASP A 426 -1.11 -3.04 -16.00
C ASP A 426 -2.10 -2.80 -17.16
N VAL A 427 -2.87 -3.82 -17.55
CA VAL A 427 -3.80 -3.73 -18.70
C VAL A 427 -4.79 -2.56 -18.57
N ARG A 428 -5.29 -2.28 -17.36
CA ARG A 428 -6.19 -1.13 -17.12
C ARG A 428 -5.49 0.21 -17.34
N LYS A 429 -4.26 0.36 -16.83
CA LYS A 429 -3.46 1.57 -17.03
C LYS A 429 -3.23 1.82 -18.52
N ILE A 430 -2.90 0.77 -19.28
CA ILE A 430 -2.72 0.83 -20.74
C ILE A 430 -4.01 1.31 -21.43
N ILE A 431 -5.17 0.76 -21.06
CA ILE A 431 -6.47 1.16 -21.65
C ILE A 431 -6.77 2.63 -21.34
N SER A 432 -6.67 3.04 -20.07
CA SER A 432 -6.95 4.43 -19.65
C SER A 432 -6.03 5.44 -20.36
N SER A 433 -4.75 5.10 -20.55
CA SER A 433 -3.81 5.93 -21.32
C SER A 433 -4.25 6.08 -22.78
N LEU A 434 -4.74 5.02 -23.42
CA LEU A 434 -5.25 5.09 -24.79
C LEU A 434 -6.54 5.92 -24.91
N GLU A 435 -7.47 5.78 -23.96
CA GLU A 435 -8.72 6.57 -23.94
C GLU A 435 -8.46 8.06 -23.76
N SER A 436 -7.45 8.43 -22.96
CA SER A 436 -7.06 9.83 -22.76
C SER A 436 -6.52 10.52 -24.02
N LEU A 437 -6.09 9.74 -25.02
CA LEU A 437 -5.47 10.22 -26.25
C LEU A 437 -6.44 10.34 -27.44
N ASP A 438 -7.59 9.65 -27.41
CA ASP A 438 -8.47 9.50 -28.57
C ASP A 438 -9.91 9.98 -28.28
N ILE A 439 -10.15 11.29 -28.39
CA ILE A 439 -11.45 11.95 -28.12
C ILE A 439 -12.55 11.52 -29.13
N SER A 440 -12.20 10.81 -30.22
CA SER A 440 -13.06 10.69 -31.41
C SER A 440 -13.43 9.27 -31.85
N ARG A 441 -13.09 8.21 -31.10
CA ARG A 441 -13.48 6.83 -31.45
C ARG A 441 -14.56 6.28 -30.52
N PRO A 442 -15.47 5.43 -31.04
CA PRO A 442 -16.50 4.79 -30.22
C PRO A 442 -15.83 4.03 -29.08
N HIS A 443 -16.43 4.08 -27.88
CA HIS A 443 -16.03 3.36 -26.68
C HIS A 443 -15.31 2.06 -27.04
N PHE A 444 -14.05 1.90 -26.62
CA PHE A 444 -13.50 0.56 -26.54
C PHE A 444 -14.55 -0.26 -25.80
N ASP A 445 -15.07 -1.32 -26.44
CA ASP A 445 -16.03 -2.20 -25.80
C ASP A 445 -15.34 -2.72 -24.54
N ASN A 446 -15.66 -2.10 -23.41
CA ASN A 446 -15.23 -2.45 -22.07
C ASN A 446 -15.88 -3.79 -21.77
N THR A 447 -15.37 -4.83 -22.40
CA THR A 447 -15.46 -6.18 -21.89
C THR A 447 -14.65 -6.11 -20.60
N SER A 448 -15.29 -5.63 -19.54
CA SER A 448 -14.68 -5.17 -18.31
C SER A 448 -13.69 -6.22 -17.81
N ILE A 449 -12.40 -5.90 -17.96
CA ILE A 449 -11.34 -6.76 -17.49
C ILE A 449 -11.36 -6.63 -15.97
N HIS A 450 -12.05 -7.57 -15.34
CA HIS A 450 -12.24 -7.62 -13.90
C HIS A 450 -11.04 -8.27 -13.22
N LEU A 451 -9.90 -7.58 -13.24
CA LEU A 451 -8.66 -8.07 -12.65
C LEU A 451 -8.78 -8.26 -11.13
N GLU A 452 -9.61 -7.44 -10.48
CA GLU A 452 -9.90 -7.48 -9.05
C GLU A 452 -10.49 -8.84 -8.59
N LEU A 453 -11.16 -9.57 -9.48
CA LEU A 453 -11.70 -10.90 -9.18
C LEU A 453 -10.60 -11.94 -8.99
N ALA A 454 -9.38 -11.70 -9.48
CA ALA A 454 -8.26 -12.60 -9.24
C ALA A 454 -7.72 -12.52 -7.80
N CYS A 455 -7.92 -11.39 -7.10
CA CYS A 455 -7.30 -11.15 -5.79
C CYS A 455 -7.70 -12.18 -4.72
N PRO A 456 -8.99 -12.51 -4.50
CA PRO A 456 -9.38 -13.54 -3.52
C PRO A 456 -8.79 -14.92 -3.85
N HIS A 457 -8.71 -15.27 -5.13
CA HIS A 457 -8.16 -16.55 -5.57
C HIS A 457 -6.63 -16.60 -5.42
N LEU A 458 -5.92 -15.50 -5.68
CA LEU A 458 -4.48 -15.43 -5.43
C LEU A 458 -4.15 -15.49 -3.93
N ILE A 459 -4.96 -14.86 -3.07
CA ILE A 459 -4.79 -14.97 -1.62
C ILE A 459 -5.01 -16.43 -1.18
N LYS A 460 -6.06 -17.08 -1.68
CA LYS A 460 -6.27 -18.51 -1.42
C LYS A 460 -5.12 -19.37 -1.95
N ALA A 461 -4.58 -19.04 -3.12
CA ALA A 461 -3.43 -19.72 -3.69
C ALA A 461 -2.19 -19.60 -2.80
N ALA A 462 -1.95 -18.41 -2.22
CA ALA A 462 -0.85 -18.18 -1.28
C ALA A 462 -1.02 -18.98 0.02
N GLU A 463 -2.25 -19.21 0.48
CA GLU A 463 -2.53 -20.06 1.65
C GLU A 463 -2.32 -21.54 1.37
N VAL A 464 -2.84 -22.06 0.26
CA VAL A 464 -2.71 -23.50 -0.08
C VAL A 464 -1.27 -23.89 -0.44
N THR A 465 -0.42 -22.91 -0.74
CA THR A 465 1.01 -23.10 -1.06
C THR A 465 1.93 -22.78 0.11
N ILE A 466 1.42 -22.62 1.34
CA ILE A 466 2.26 -22.54 2.54
C ILE A 466 3.17 -23.79 2.61
N GLY A 467 4.47 -23.56 2.75
CA GLY A 467 5.52 -24.58 2.69
C GLY A 467 6.18 -24.73 1.31
N GLU A 468 5.52 -24.30 0.24
CA GLU A 468 6.07 -24.26 -1.13
C GLU A 468 6.60 -22.86 -1.43
N ILE A 469 7.73 -22.52 -0.81
CA ILE A 469 8.28 -21.16 -0.70
C ILE A 469 8.38 -20.42 -2.05
N GLU A 470 8.85 -21.11 -3.10
CA GLU A 470 9.04 -20.48 -4.42
C GLU A 470 7.73 -20.10 -5.08
N VAL A 471 6.73 -20.97 -4.96
CA VAL A 471 5.42 -20.78 -5.56
C VAL A 471 4.68 -19.69 -4.80
N GLN A 472 4.71 -19.77 -3.47
CA GLN A 472 4.13 -18.77 -2.59
C GLN A 472 4.75 -17.39 -2.83
N ALA A 473 6.07 -17.28 -2.91
CA ALA A 473 6.76 -16.01 -3.20
C ALA A 473 6.34 -15.41 -4.55
N ASN A 474 6.16 -16.23 -5.58
CA ASN A 474 5.71 -15.76 -6.89
C ASN A 474 4.25 -15.28 -6.87
N ILE A 475 3.36 -15.98 -6.17
CA ILE A 475 1.96 -15.56 -5.98
C ILE A 475 1.89 -14.23 -5.21
N ILE A 476 2.66 -14.11 -4.11
CA ILE A 476 2.73 -12.89 -3.30
C ILE A 476 3.30 -11.73 -4.12
N ARG A 477 4.29 -11.98 -4.99
CA ARG A 477 4.78 -10.96 -5.95
C ARG A 477 3.72 -10.53 -6.95
N THR A 478 2.82 -11.42 -7.37
CA THR A 478 1.67 -11.02 -8.20
C THR A 478 0.71 -10.14 -7.40
N LEU A 479 0.37 -10.53 -6.16
CA LEU A 479 -0.48 -9.73 -5.29
C LEU A 479 0.11 -8.34 -5.00
N SER A 480 1.43 -8.21 -4.86
CA SER A 480 2.06 -6.90 -4.61
C SER A 480 1.86 -5.94 -5.78
N VAL A 481 2.00 -6.40 -7.02
CA VAL A 481 1.74 -5.56 -8.21
C VAL A 481 0.25 -5.21 -8.30
N LEU A 482 -0.64 -6.17 -8.05
CA LEU A 482 -2.08 -5.92 -8.06
C LEU A 482 -2.52 -4.93 -6.98
N SER A 483 -1.88 -4.91 -5.81
CA SER A 483 -2.21 -3.98 -4.72
C SER A 483 -1.93 -2.50 -5.02
N GLU A 484 -1.20 -2.19 -6.10
CA GLU A 484 -1.01 -0.81 -6.58
C GLU A 484 -2.24 -0.27 -7.34
N ASP A 485 -3.05 -1.17 -7.88
CA ASP A 485 -4.29 -0.82 -8.57
C ASP A 485 -5.43 -0.66 -7.54
N TRP A 486 -6.22 0.40 -7.71
CA TRP A 486 -7.23 0.79 -6.74
C TRP A 486 -8.34 -0.26 -6.56
N ASP A 487 -8.89 -0.80 -7.66
CA ASP A 487 -9.95 -1.81 -7.61
C ASP A 487 -9.45 -3.12 -7.00
N CYS A 488 -8.24 -3.54 -7.38
CA CYS A 488 -7.60 -4.72 -6.82
C CYS A 488 -7.32 -4.56 -5.32
N CYS A 489 -6.79 -3.40 -4.90
CA CYS A 489 -6.53 -3.10 -3.51
C CYS A 489 -7.83 -3.06 -2.68
N HIS A 490 -8.92 -2.50 -3.23
CA HIS A 490 -10.24 -2.55 -2.62
C HIS A 490 -10.75 -3.99 -2.46
N ALA A 491 -10.60 -4.84 -3.48
CA ALA A 491 -10.98 -6.25 -3.38
C ALA A 491 -10.17 -7.03 -2.33
N MET A 492 -8.94 -6.61 -2.03
CA MET A 492 -8.10 -7.22 -0.99
C MET A 492 -8.44 -6.77 0.43
N GLU A 493 -9.15 -5.65 0.64
CA GLU A 493 -9.36 -5.03 1.96
C GLU A 493 -9.94 -6.02 3.00
N LYS A 494 -10.93 -6.83 2.58
CA LYS A 494 -11.65 -7.80 3.44
C LYS A 494 -10.80 -9.01 3.80
N PHE A 495 -9.66 -9.16 3.14
CA PHE A 495 -8.72 -10.26 3.34
C PHE A 495 -7.46 -9.82 4.08
N ALA A 496 -7.37 -8.56 4.54
CA ALA A 496 -6.19 -8.06 5.24
C ALA A 496 -5.74 -8.96 6.39
N PRO A 497 -6.61 -9.48 7.28
CA PRO A 497 -6.18 -10.41 8.33
C PRO A 497 -5.61 -11.71 7.77
N ARG A 498 -6.19 -12.25 6.69
CA ARG A 498 -5.71 -13.48 6.02
C ARG A 498 -4.35 -13.27 5.37
N ILE A 499 -4.12 -12.10 4.76
CA ILE A 499 -2.80 -11.71 4.24
C ILE A 499 -1.80 -11.60 5.40
N GLY A 500 -2.21 -11.04 6.55
CA GLY A 500 -1.39 -10.99 7.77
C GLY A 500 -1.02 -12.38 8.30
N MET A 501 -1.94 -13.34 8.26
CA MET A 501 -1.65 -14.72 8.67
C MET A 501 -0.56 -15.41 7.82
N LEU A 502 -0.31 -14.94 6.58
CA LEU A 502 0.79 -15.44 5.74
C LEU A 502 2.18 -15.07 6.26
N LEU A 503 2.30 -14.18 7.25
CA LEU A 503 3.54 -13.90 7.98
C LEU A 503 3.95 -15.05 8.93
N GLY A 504 3.02 -15.93 9.29
CA GLY A 504 3.25 -17.01 10.26
C GLY A 504 4.46 -17.90 9.95
N PRO A 505 4.59 -18.46 8.73
CA PRO A 505 5.75 -19.24 8.33
C PRO A 505 7.09 -18.48 8.42
N CYS A 506 7.06 -17.15 8.43
CA CYS A 506 8.23 -16.31 8.56
C CYS A 506 8.65 -16.03 10.01
N CYS A 507 7.83 -16.42 10.99
CA CYS A 507 8.09 -16.20 12.41
C CYS A 507 9.01 -17.27 13.03
N THR A 508 9.16 -18.42 12.37
CA THR A 508 10.03 -19.51 12.82
C THR A 508 11.41 -19.40 12.16
N ASN A 509 12.48 -19.46 12.97
CA ASN A 509 13.87 -19.46 12.50
C ASN A 509 14.11 -20.66 11.56
N HIS A 510 14.05 -20.41 10.26
CA HIS A 510 14.31 -21.42 9.24
C HIS A 510 15.75 -21.37 8.77
N ASN A 511 16.30 -22.56 8.50
CA ASN A 511 17.63 -22.80 7.95
C ASN A 511 18.07 -21.72 6.94
N THR A 512 19.34 -21.34 6.99
CA THR A 512 19.98 -20.23 6.28
C THR A 512 19.65 -20.15 4.79
N THR A 513 19.38 -21.29 4.14
CA THR A 513 19.06 -21.34 2.71
C THR A 513 17.68 -20.80 2.34
N ASN A 514 16.69 -20.91 3.22
CA ASN A 514 15.33 -20.41 2.98
C ASN A 514 15.13 -18.97 3.46
N ALA A 515 16.06 -18.47 4.29
CA ALA A 515 16.01 -17.12 4.84
C ALA A 515 15.95 -16.05 3.75
N GLU A 516 16.68 -16.24 2.64
CA GLU A 516 16.68 -15.30 1.50
C GLU A 516 15.28 -15.09 0.90
N LYS A 517 14.58 -16.19 0.64
CA LYS A 517 13.24 -16.16 0.01
C LYS A 517 12.18 -15.68 1.00
N MET A 518 12.33 -16.01 2.28
CA MET A 518 11.44 -15.52 3.35
C MET A 518 11.49 -14.00 3.47
N LEU A 519 12.68 -13.39 3.40
CA LEU A 519 12.83 -11.94 3.45
C LEU A 519 12.05 -11.23 2.31
N SER A 520 12.12 -11.81 1.11
CA SER A 520 11.38 -11.35 -0.08
C SER A 520 9.86 -11.46 0.08
N ILE A 521 9.37 -12.53 0.71
CA ILE A 521 7.96 -12.74 1.03
C ILE A 521 7.47 -11.69 2.03
N ILE A 522 8.18 -11.52 3.16
CA ILE A 522 7.80 -10.60 4.23
C ILE A 522 7.78 -9.16 3.71
N SER A 523 8.82 -8.78 2.98
CA SER A 523 8.93 -7.46 2.33
C SER A 523 7.68 -7.18 1.47
N ARG A 524 7.26 -8.13 0.62
CA ARG A 524 6.09 -7.97 -0.24
C ARG A 524 4.76 -7.99 0.51
N LEU A 525 4.61 -8.85 1.52
CA LEU A 525 3.43 -8.86 2.39
C LEU A 525 3.27 -7.52 3.11
N GLY A 526 4.36 -6.95 3.61
CA GLY A 526 4.37 -5.61 4.21
C GLY A 526 3.95 -4.51 3.26
N TYR A 527 4.40 -4.60 1.99
CA TYR A 527 3.99 -3.66 0.96
C TYR A 527 2.47 -3.75 0.68
N ILE A 528 1.94 -4.96 0.50
CA ILE A 528 0.50 -5.20 0.26
C ILE A 528 -0.33 -4.67 1.43
N LEU A 529 0.02 -5.07 2.66
CA LEU A 529 -0.68 -4.62 3.86
C LEU A 529 -0.56 -3.11 4.04
N GLY A 530 0.61 -2.52 3.79
CA GLY A 530 0.81 -1.07 3.86
C GLY A 530 -0.11 -0.30 2.92
N ASN A 531 -0.28 -0.77 1.69
CA ASN A 531 -1.19 -0.17 0.70
C ASN A 531 -2.66 -0.27 1.16
N ILE A 532 -3.08 -1.43 1.68
CA ILE A 532 -4.43 -1.62 2.22
C ILE A 532 -4.68 -0.68 3.41
N MET A 533 -3.78 -0.68 4.40
CA MET A 533 -3.93 0.10 5.63
C MET A 533 -3.89 1.61 5.38
N THR A 534 -3.27 2.08 4.29
CA THR A 534 -3.26 3.51 3.95
C THR A 534 -4.68 4.04 3.68
N SER A 535 -5.55 3.20 3.12
CA SER A 535 -6.80 3.64 2.49
C SER A 535 -8.07 3.15 3.17
N TYR A 536 -8.05 1.99 3.84
CA TYR A 536 -9.27 1.31 4.27
C TYR A 536 -9.37 1.16 5.80
N ASP A 537 -10.27 1.92 6.43
CA ASP A 537 -10.44 1.95 7.89
C ASP A 537 -10.93 0.61 8.45
N LEU A 538 -11.91 -0.03 7.79
CA LEU A 538 -12.44 -1.33 8.22
C LEU A 538 -11.36 -2.43 8.21
N ALA A 539 -10.43 -2.38 7.25
CA ALA A 539 -9.32 -3.32 7.18
C ALA A 539 -8.36 -3.16 8.38
N ARG A 540 -8.13 -1.93 8.87
CA ARG A 540 -7.32 -1.67 10.07
C ARG A 540 -7.95 -2.30 11.31
N ILE A 541 -9.25 -2.07 11.49
CA ILE A 541 -10.02 -2.61 12.62
C ILE A 541 -10.04 -4.15 12.58
N GLN A 542 -10.37 -4.73 11.42
CA GLN A 542 -10.42 -6.19 11.26
C GLN A 542 -9.05 -6.86 11.46
N PHE A 543 -7.97 -6.22 10.99
CA PHE A 543 -6.61 -6.74 11.18
C PHE A 543 -6.21 -6.67 12.66
N PHE A 544 -6.47 -5.55 13.33
CA PHE A 544 -6.15 -5.35 14.74
C PHE A 544 -6.86 -6.37 15.65
N HIS A 545 -8.14 -6.65 15.39
CA HIS A 545 -8.92 -7.64 16.16
C HIS A 545 -8.67 -9.09 15.75
N ASN A 546 -7.71 -9.35 14.86
CA ASN A 546 -7.28 -10.71 14.54
C ASN A 546 -6.00 -11.04 15.31
N ASP A 547 -6.16 -11.73 16.44
CA ASP A 547 -5.05 -12.07 17.36
C ASP A 547 -3.89 -12.76 16.65
N VAL A 548 -4.17 -13.67 15.70
CA VAL A 548 -3.15 -14.44 14.98
C VAL A 548 -2.35 -13.55 14.04
N ALA A 549 -3.03 -12.71 13.24
CA ALA A 549 -2.37 -11.79 12.32
C ALA A 549 -1.52 -10.74 13.07
N MET A 550 -2.05 -10.22 14.19
CA MET A 550 -1.32 -9.29 15.06
C MET A 550 -0.09 -9.93 15.71
N GLU A 551 -0.22 -11.15 16.24
CA GLU A 551 0.90 -11.87 16.84
C GLU A 551 2.03 -12.13 15.82
N TYR A 552 1.68 -12.49 14.57
CA TYR A 552 2.68 -12.67 13.52
C TYR A 552 3.33 -11.36 13.08
N LEU A 553 2.57 -10.26 13.00
CA LEU A 553 3.16 -8.93 12.73
C LEU A 553 4.16 -8.54 13.82
N LEU A 554 3.79 -8.70 15.09
CA LEU A 554 4.66 -8.41 16.23
C LEU A 554 5.90 -9.32 16.27
N SER A 555 5.72 -10.61 16.00
CA SER A 555 6.81 -11.59 15.95
C SER A 555 7.81 -11.26 14.85
N VAL A 556 7.35 -10.88 13.64
CA VAL A 556 8.23 -10.43 12.56
C VAL A 556 8.98 -9.17 12.97
N LEU A 557 8.29 -8.17 13.51
CA LEU A 557 8.93 -6.94 13.99
C LEU A 557 10.00 -7.23 15.07
N GLU A 558 9.69 -8.06 16.06
CA GLU A 558 10.60 -8.41 17.15
C GLU A 558 11.82 -9.22 16.68
N ASN A 559 11.63 -10.17 15.78
CA ASN A 559 12.71 -11.01 15.26
C ASN A 559 13.67 -10.16 14.41
N TYR A 560 13.13 -9.42 13.44
CA TYR A 560 13.94 -8.66 12.51
C TYR A 560 14.54 -7.38 13.11
N SER A 561 13.99 -6.83 14.21
CA SER A 561 14.63 -5.73 14.93
C SER A 561 15.91 -6.14 15.66
N LYS A 562 16.12 -7.45 15.89
CA LYS A 562 17.32 -8.00 16.53
C LYS A 562 18.36 -8.50 15.52
N GLU A 563 17.96 -8.68 14.27
CA GLU A 563 18.85 -9.10 13.18
C GLU A 563 19.75 -7.94 12.69
N PRO A 564 20.95 -8.23 12.17
CA PRO A 564 21.80 -7.20 11.57
C PRO A 564 21.11 -6.50 10.39
N LEU A 565 20.95 -5.18 10.44
CA LEU A 565 20.30 -4.41 9.38
C LEU A 565 20.99 -4.53 8.00
N THR A 566 22.27 -4.90 7.97
CA THR A 566 23.06 -5.13 6.74
C THR A 566 22.74 -6.46 6.06
N LEU A 567 22.01 -7.35 6.73
CA LEU A 567 21.60 -8.63 6.16
C LEU A 567 20.65 -8.38 5.00
N HIS A 568 20.98 -9.01 3.87
CA HIS A 568 20.26 -8.89 2.62
C HIS A 568 20.24 -10.24 1.92
N ASN A 569 19.23 -10.47 1.09
CA ASN A 569 19.17 -11.63 0.22
C ASN A 569 19.84 -11.35 -1.14
N SER A 570 20.03 -12.40 -1.92
CA SER A 570 20.49 -12.32 -3.33
C SER A 570 19.65 -11.40 -4.22
N LEU A 571 18.37 -11.24 -3.90
CA LEU A 571 17.42 -10.36 -4.61
C LEU A 571 17.55 -8.87 -4.23
N GLY A 572 18.34 -8.55 -3.20
CA GLY A 572 18.55 -7.19 -2.71
C GLY A 572 17.53 -6.70 -1.69
N ASP A 573 16.56 -7.52 -1.27
CA ASP A 573 15.73 -7.21 -0.10
C ASP A 573 16.62 -7.24 1.15
N THR A 574 16.45 -6.25 2.02
CA THR A 574 17.21 -6.13 3.27
C THR A 574 16.31 -6.32 4.50
N VAL A 575 16.91 -6.66 5.64
CA VAL A 575 16.21 -6.62 6.94
C VAL A 575 15.61 -5.23 7.19
N LEU A 576 16.35 -4.19 6.78
CA LEU A 576 15.93 -2.81 6.87
C LEU A 576 14.63 -2.57 6.06
N ASP A 577 14.55 -3.05 4.82
CA ASP A 577 13.35 -2.95 3.98
C ASP A 577 12.13 -3.65 4.60
N VAL A 578 12.34 -4.80 5.25
CA VAL A 578 11.28 -5.50 5.98
C VAL A 578 10.78 -4.63 7.13
N LEU A 579 11.69 -4.09 7.96
CA LEU A 579 11.32 -3.25 9.09
C LEU A 579 10.59 -1.97 8.65
N ILE A 580 11.05 -1.29 7.59
CA ILE A 580 10.35 -0.13 7.03
C ILE A 580 8.91 -0.50 6.68
N LYS A 581 8.73 -1.59 5.92
CA LYS A 581 7.40 -1.96 5.44
C LYS A 581 6.49 -2.42 6.57
N MET A 582 7.00 -3.18 7.54
CA MET A 582 6.22 -3.61 8.72
C MET A 582 5.83 -2.41 9.61
N ILE A 583 6.75 -1.48 9.86
CA ILE A 583 6.46 -0.26 10.63
C ILE A 583 5.44 0.61 9.90
N ARG A 584 5.53 0.71 8.57
CA ARG A 584 4.51 1.41 7.77
C ARG A 584 3.11 0.82 7.94
N VAL A 585 2.99 -0.51 8.05
CA VAL A 585 1.70 -1.16 8.39
C VAL A 585 1.20 -0.66 9.74
N VAL A 586 2.04 -0.69 10.79
CA VAL A 586 1.68 -0.20 12.14
C VAL A 586 1.30 1.28 12.13
N ALA A 587 2.07 2.11 11.44
CA ALA A 587 1.83 3.54 11.34
C ALA A 587 0.49 3.82 10.65
N ASN A 588 0.20 3.14 9.54
CA ASN A 588 -1.06 3.31 8.82
C ASN A 588 -2.26 2.74 9.59
N MET A 589 -2.08 1.64 10.33
CA MET A 589 -3.12 1.09 11.22
C MET A 589 -3.49 2.08 12.34
N SER A 590 -2.49 2.71 12.95
CA SER A 590 -2.67 3.66 14.05
C SER A 590 -3.29 5.00 13.66
N VAL A 591 -3.63 5.21 12.38
CA VAL A 591 -4.42 6.37 11.95
C VAL A 591 -5.86 6.28 12.44
N ASP A 592 -6.40 5.07 12.55
CA ASP A 592 -7.73 4.85 13.13
C ASP A 592 -7.69 5.04 14.65
N SER A 593 -8.72 5.66 15.23
CA SER A 593 -8.72 6.03 16.65
C SER A 593 -8.82 4.83 17.59
N GLU A 594 -9.58 3.80 17.23
CA GLU A 594 -9.72 2.60 18.05
C GLU A 594 -8.43 1.79 18.01
N VAL A 595 -7.92 1.57 16.79
CA VAL A 595 -6.70 0.80 16.56
C VAL A 595 -5.48 1.51 17.13
N GLY A 596 -5.36 2.83 16.94
CA GLY A 596 -4.26 3.63 17.48
C GLY A 596 -4.22 3.62 19.01
N LEU A 597 -5.38 3.70 19.67
CA LEU A 597 -5.51 3.54 21.12
C LEU A 597 -5.06 2.13 21.55
N GLY A 598 -5.61 1.08 20.92
CA GLY A 598 -5.28 -0.31 21.26
C GLY A 598 -3.80 -0.67 21.02
N LEU A 599 -3.20 -0.18 19.94
CA LEU A 599 -1.77 -0.35 19.65
C LEU A 599 -0.87 0.32 20.69
N GLY A 600 -1.32 1.43 21.29
CA GLY A 600 -0.60 2.12 22.37
C GLY A 600 -0.36 1.26 23.62
N ASP A 601 -1.23 0.28 23.89
CA ASP A 601 -1.04 -0.70 24.98
C ASP A 601 -0.72 -2.11 24.48
N THR A 602 -0.38 -2.28 23.20
CA THR A 602 0.02 -3.58 22.68
C THR A 602 1.40 -3.98 23.23
N ARG A 603 1.49 -5.21 23.74
CA ARG A 603 2.72 -5.79 24.31
C ARG A 603 3.89 -5.70 23.33
N SER A 604 5.09 -5.45 23.87
CA SER A 604 6.37 -5.40 23.15
C SER A 604 6.50 -4.29 22.08
N LEU A 605 5.41 -3.78 21.50
CA LEU A 605 5.45 -2.82 20.39
C LEU A 605 6.23 -1.55 20.73
N GLY A 606 6.01 -0.99 21.93
CA GLY A 606 6.74 0.20 22.39
C GLY A 606 8.24 -0.03 22.44
N VAL A 607 8.68 -1.13 23.08
CA VAL A 607 10.11 -1.49 23.18
C VAL A 607 10.71 -1.73 21.79
N ILE A 608 10.01 -2.42 20.90
CA ILE A 608 10.48 -2.66 19.52
C ILE A 608 10.73 -1.33 18.79
N LEU A 609 9.77 -0.40 18.81
CA LEU A 609 9.92 0.91 18.17
C LEU A 609 11.06 1.72 18.79
N LEU A 610 11.22 1.66 20.11
CA LEU A 610 12.32 2.32 20.82
C LEU A 610 13.69 1.75 20.43
N ASP A 611 13.81 0.43 20.31
CA ASP A 611 15.06 -0.23 19.95
C ASP A 611 15.44 0.00 18.48
N ILE A 612 14.46 0.03 17.58
CA ILE A 612 14.68 0.45 16.18
C ILE A 612 15.17 1.90 16.14
N LEU A 613 14.52 2.82 16.88
CA LEU A 613 14.93 4.23 16.92
C LEU A 613 16.34 4.43 17.52
N LYS A 614 16.74 3.62 18.52
CA LYS A 614 18.12 3.61 19.01
C LYS A 614 19.09 3.13 17.95
N THR A 615 18.74 2.06 17.24
CA THR A 615 19.58 1.45 16.21
C THR A 615 19.84 2.40 15.04
N THR A 616 18.81 3.13 14.57
CA THR A 616 18.97 4.11 13.48
C THR A 616 19.89 5.28 13.86
N GLN A 617 19.98 5.63 15.15
CA GLN A 617 20.87 6.68 15.64
C GLN A 617 22.32 6.19 15.87
N GLN A 618 22.49 4.93 16.27
CA GLN A 618 23.81 4.38 16.60
C GLN A 618 24.58 3.95 15.35
N LEU A 619 23.89 3.42 14.34
CA LEU A 619 24.53 2.87 13.16
C LEU A 619 25.00 3.99 12.21
N LYS A 620 26.33 4.16 12.11
CA LYS A 620 26.94 5.13 11.18
C LYS A 620 27.38 4.41 9.91
N SER A 621 26.47 4.29 8.94
CA SER A 621 26.75 3.72 7.61
C SER A 621 26.53 4.76 6.53
N ILE A 622 27.58 5.07 5.76
CA ILE A 622 27.47 5.99 4.61
C ILE A 622 26.66 5.32 3.50
N LYS A 623 26.84 4.01 3.30
CA LYS A 623 26.20 3.25 2.22
C LYS A 623 24.69 3.11 2.40
N MET A 624 24.22 3.02 3.65
CA MET A 624 22.80 2.78 3.98
C MET A 624 22.14 4.01 4.60
N LYS A 625 22.71 5.19 4.39
CA LYS A 625 22.28 6.42 5.07
C LYS A 625 20.81 6.73 4.76
N HIS A 626 20.42 6.62 3.49
CA HIS A 626 19.06 6.94 3.04
C HIS A 626 18.03 5.95 3.61
N GLU A 627 18.33 4.65 3.54
CA GLU A 627 17.47 3.60 4.07
C GLU A 627 17.32 3.71 5.59
N LEU A 628 18.40 4.01 6.32
CA LEU A 628 18.33 4.26 7.77
C LEU A 628 17.50 5.50 8.11
N GLN A 629 17.55 6.55 7.28
CA GLN A 629 16.69 7.72 7.42
C GLN A 629 15.22 7.34 7.19
N GLU A 630 14.91 6.57 6.15
CA GLU A 630 13.55 6.10 5.87
C GLU A 630 12.99 5.24 7.02
N LEU A 631 13.80 4.33 7.59
CA LEU A 631 13.43 3.56 8.76
C LEU A 631 13.18 4.45 9.98
N CYS A 632 14.02 5.48 10.17
CA CYS A 632 13.84 6.47 11.24
C CYS A 632 12.53 7.24 11.04
N HIS A 633 12.25 7.74 9.83
CA HIS A 633 11.02 8.47 9.51
C HIS A 633 9.77 7.60 9.69
N ALA A 634 9.78 6.36 9.21
CA ALA A 634 8.67 5.43 9.41
C ALA A 634 8.41 5.16 10.90
N THR A 635 9.47 4.99 11.69
CA THR A 635 9.39 4.78 13.15
C THR A 635 8.83 6.00 13.86
N LEU A 636 9.30 7.21 13.51
CA LEU A 636 8.77 8.46 14.07
C LEU A 636 7.31 8.69 13.66
N GLY A 637 6.93 8.37 12.43
CA GLY A 637 5.54 8.43 11.96
C GLY A 637 4.61 7.51 12.75
N ALA A 638 5.03 6.26 12.99
CA ALA A 638 4.29 5.33 13.85
C ALA A 638 4.17 5.88 15.28
N LEU A 639 5.26 6.36 15.87
CA LEU A 639 5.26 6.94 17.21
C LEU A 639 4.39 8.19 17.30
N HIS A 640 4.35 9.04 16.27
CA HIS A 640 3.53 10.24 16.25
C HIS A 640 2.04 9.88 16.34
N ASN A 641 1.60 8.92 15.52
CA ASN A 641 0.23 8.43 15.50
C ASN A 641 -0.14 7.77 16.84
N LEU A 642 0.73 6.93 17.40
CA LEU A 642 0.46 6.27 18.68
C LEU A 642 0.47 7.25 19.86
N CYS A 643 1.37 8.23 19.88
CA CYS A 643 1.47 9.22 20.95
C CYS A 643 0.26 10.17 20.96
N PHE A 644 -0.42 10.35 19.82
CA PHE A 644 -1.61 11.19 19.72
C PHE A 644 -2.75 10.76 20.68
N TYR A 645 -2.87 9.45 20.93
CA TYR A 645 -3.95 8.89 21.76
C TYR A 645 -3.61 8.72 23.25
N GLN A 646 -2.38 9.03 23.67
CA GLN A 646 -1.91 8.75 25.05
C GLN A 646 -2.72 9.47 26.13
N ASP A 647 -3.19 10.70 25.89
CA ASP A 647 -3.99 11.45 26.88
C ASP A 647 -5.40 10.86 27.05
N GLN A 648 -5.95 10.25 25.99
CA GLN A 648 -7.25 9.57 26.05
C GLN A 648 -7.17 8.29 26.88
N MET A 649 -6.04 7.59 26.85
CA MET A 649 -5.79 6.44 27.72
C MET A 649 -5.78 6.84 29.19
N ALA A 650 -5.22 8.00 29.54
CA ALA A 650 -5.16 8.46 30.92
C ALA A 650 -6.54 8.88 31.48
N SER A 651 -7.43 9.41 30.62
CA SER A 651 -8.75 9.92 31.04
C SER A 651 -9.84 8.84 31.19
N THR A 652 -9.61 7.63 30.67
CA THR A 652 -10.63 6.58 30.73
C THR A 652 -10.57 5.84 32.07
N THR A 653 -11.63 5.88 32.87
CA THR A 653 -11.69 5.32 34.25
C THR A 653 -11.37 3.81 34.30
N ALA A 654 -11.56 3.09 33.18
CA ALA A 654 -11.18 1.68 33.04
C ALA A 654 -9.65 1.48 32.91
N ALA A 655 -8.92 2.43 32.31
CA ALA A 655 -7.49 2.35 32.05
C ALA A 655 -6.61 2.56 33.31
N THR A 656 -7.20 3.07 34.39
CA THR A 656 -6.56 3.20 35.71
C THR A 656 -6.55 1.86 36.47
N MET A 657 -7.42 0.90 36.11
CA MET A 657 -7.49 -0.43 36.74
C MET A 657 -6.78 -1.53 35.94
N VAL A 658 -6.47 -1.29 34.66
CA VAL A 658 -5.75 -2.24 33.81
C VAL A 658 -4.24 -2.07 34.02
N GLN A 659 -3.53 -3.16 34.33
CA GLN A 659 -2.06 -3.14 34.40
C GLN A 659 -1.48 -2.86 33.02
N GLU A 660 -0.51 -1.94 32.96
CA GLU A 660 0.21 -1.60 31.73
C GLU A 660 0.84 -2.85 31.11
N SER A 661 0.56 -3.08 29.83
CA SER A 661 1.13 -4.22 29.12
C SER A 661 2.66 -4.09 29.06
N LYS A 662 3.37 -5.16 29.42
CA LYS A 662 4.84 -5.13 29.46
C LYS A 662 5.43 -4.75 28.09
N GLY A 663 6.23 -3.70 28.08
CA GLY A 663 6.90 -3.22 26.87
C GLY A 663 5.98 -2.51 25.86
N SER A 664 4.74 -2.16 26.27
CA SER A 664 3.88 -1.27 25.49
C SER A 664 4.40 0.16 25.49
N LEU A 665 3.87 1.00 24.60
CA LEU A 665 4.27 2.41 24.50
C LEU A 665 4.07 3.15 25.82
N ARG A 666 2.94 2.91 26.50
CA ARG A 666 2.63 3.50 27.81
C ARG A 666 3.65 3.15 28.89
N SER A 667 4.18 1.93 28.86
CA SER A 667 5.17 1.48 29.85
C SER A 667 6.57 2.12 29.67
N ILE A 668 6.89 2.62 28.47
CA ILE A 668 8.23 3.10 28.10
C ILE A 668 8.34 4.62 27.87
N LEU A 669 7.30 5.41 28.19
CA LEU A 669 7.30 6.87 27.97
C LEU A 669 8.57 7.60 28.47
N PRO A 670 9.15 7.25 29.65
CA PRO A 670 10.40 7.87 30.12
C PRO A 670 11.60 7.65 29.20
N ASP A 671 11.82 6.42 28.77
CA ASP A 671 12.93 6.03 27.91
C ASP A 671 12.76 6.62 26.51
N LEU A 672 11.51 6.63 26.02
CA LEU A 672 11.15 7.23 24.74
C LEU A 672 11.40 8.74 24.73
N ALA A 673 10.98 9.47 25.76
CA ALA A 673 11.20 10.91 25.87
C ALA A 673 12.71 11.25 25.85
N THR A 674 13.51 10.45 26.56
CA THR A 674 14.97 10.59 26.58
C THR A 674 15.58 10.31 25.21
N GLN A 675 15.13 9.25 24.53
CA GLN A 675 15.62 8.89 23.20
C GLN A 675 15.25 9.92 22.13
N LEU A 676 14.01 10.43 22.15
CA LEU A 676 13.57 11.47 21.21
C LEU A 676 14.33 12.79 21.41
N SER A 677 14.67 13.14 22.66
CA SER A 677 15.57 14.27 22.94
C SER A 677 16.93 14.08 22.28
N ALA A 678 17.48 12.85 22.31
CA ALA A 678 18.73 12.53 21.62
C ALA A 678 18.61 12.61 20.09
N VAL A 679 17.51 12.12 19.52
CA VAL A 679 17.24 12.21 18.06
C VAL A 679 17.16 13.67 17.63
N LEU A 680 16.36 14.49 18.34
CA LEU A 680 16.19 15.91 18.04
C LEU A 680 17.52 16.68 18.11
N LYS A 681 18.39 16.33 19.07
CA LYS A 681 19.71 16.94 19.26
C LYS A 681 20.73 16.53 18.20
N ASN A 682 20.75 15.26 17.81
CA ASN A 682 21.85 14.67 17.03
C ASN A 682 21.53 14.53 15.54
N SER A 683 20.26 14.65 15.14
CA SER A 683 19.90 14.57 13.73
C SER A 683 20.44 15.76 12.94
N HIS A 684 21.02 15.46 11.77
CA HIS A 684 21.40 16.45 10.76
C HIS A 684 20.37 16.57 9.64
N ASP A 685 19.35 15.72 9.66
CA ASP A 685 18.26 15.69 8.71
C ASP A 685 17.08 16.49 9.26
N GLU A 686 16.69 17.54 8.54
CA GLU A 686 15.61 18.46 8.93
C GLU A 686 14.30 17.72 9.16
N MET A 687 13.98 16.77 8.28
CA MET A 687 12.75 15.99 8.38
C MET A 687 12.70 15.15 9.66
N SER A 688 13.80 14.48 10.01
CA SER A 688 13.90 13.73 11.26
C SER A 688 13.78 14.63 12.50
N GLN A 689 14.29 15.87 12.44
CA GLN A 689 14.14 16.83 13.54
C GLN A 689 12.68 17.28 13.69
N VAL A 690 12.02 17.61 12.58
CA VAL A 690 10.60 18.00 12.55
C VAL A 690 9.74 16.86 13.11
N GLU A 691 9.93 15.64 12.63
CA GLU A 691 9.14 14.48 13.08
C GLU A 691 9.43 14.13 14.55
N ALA A 692 10.69 14.19 15.00
CA ALA A 692 10.99 13.99 16.42
C ALA A 692 10.33 15.06 17.31
N ALA A 693 10.31 16.33 16.86
CA ALA A 693 9.62 17.40 17.55
C ALA A 693 8.09 17.18 17.55
N ARG A 694 7.51 16.70 16.45
CA ARG A 694 6.08 16.32 16.37
C ARG A 694 5.71 15.21 17.34
N VAL A 695 6.53 14.15 17.43
CA VAL A 695 6.31 13.07 18.41
C VAL A 695 6.40 13.60 19.83
N LEU A 696 7.43 14.40 20.14
CA LEU A 696 7.59 15.04 21.45
C LEU A 696 6.43 15.96 21.80
N GLY A 697 5.88 16.72 20.84
CA GLY A 697 4.72 17.59 21.06
C GLY A 697 3.47 16.83 21.53
N ASN A 698 3.25 15.62 21.02
CA ASN A 698 2.19 14.72 21.52
C ASN A 698 2.59 14.07 22.86
N LEU A 699 3.82 13.54 22.94
CA LEU A 699 4.31 12.79 24.09
C LEU A 699 4.37 13.65 25.37
N THR A 700 4.77 14.93 25.25
CA THR A 700 4.92 15.87 26.38
C THR A 700 3.60 16.39 26.94
N ARG A 701 2.45 15.99 26.41
CA ARG A 701 1.17 16.18 27.11
C ARG A 701 1.08 15.32 28.37
N ASN A 702 1.81 14.19 28.38
CA ASN A 702 1.97 13.35 29.55
C ASN A 702 3.02 13.92 30.53
N GLU A 703 2.63 14.10 31.80
CA GLU A 703 3.49 14.65 32.86
C GLU A 703 4.79 13.85 33.08
N LYS A 704 4.70 12.50 33.08
CA LYS A 704 5.86 11.63 33.26
C LYS A 704 6.86 11.82 32.12
N ALA A 705 6.38 11.94 30.88
CA ALA A 705 7.24 12.21 29.74
C ALA A 705 7.92 13.58 29.82
N ARG A 706 7.20 14.64 30.23
CA ARG A 706 7.80 15.98 30.44
C ARG A 706 8.97 15.95 31.41
N LYS A 707 8.78 15.34 32.58
CA LYS A 707 9.82 15.23 33.61
C LYS A 707 11.09 14.57 33.09
N TYR A 708 10.96 13.48 32.34
CA TYR A 708 12.13 12.79 31.77
C TYR A 708 12.76 13.55 30.60
N PHE A 709 11.96 14.21 29.76
CA PHE A 709 12.46 15.11 28.72
C PHE A 709 13.29 16.26 29.32
N CYS A 710 12.79 16.92 30.36
CA CYS A 710 13.52 17.98 31.08
C CYS A 710 14.81 17.46 31.75
N ARG A 711 14.76 16.29 32.42
CA ARG A 711 15.97 15.62 32.97
C ARG A 711 17.02 15.34 31.89
N ALA A 712 16.59 15.02 30.67
CA ALA A 712 17.46 14.85 29.51
C ALA A 712 17.96 16.18 28.90
N LYS A 713 17.86 17.31 29.64
CA LYS A 713 18.19 18.67 29.19
C LYS A 713 17.33 19.15 28.01
N GLY A 714 16.11 18.64 27.90
CA GLY A 714 15.17 18.94 26.82
C GLY A 714 14.80 20.42 26.72
N LEU A 715 14.55 21.10 27.85
CA LEU A 715 14.25 22.55 27.85
C LEU A 715 15.38 23.39 27.26
N LYS A 716 16.63 23.08 27.63
CA LYS A 716 17.82 23.75 27.08
C LYS A 716 17.97 23.46 25.58
N LEU A 717 17.63 22.26 25.13
CA LEU A 717 17.64 21.89 23.72
C LEU A 717 16.59 22.67 22.92
N VAL A 718 15.36 22.78 23.43
CA VAL A 718 14.26 23.56 22.85
C VAL A 718 14.70 25.01 22.62
N ILE A 719 15.20 25.69 23.66
CA ILE A 719 15.70 27.07 23.52
C ILE A 719 16.81 27.19 22.48
N LYS A 720 17.74 26.22 22.45
CA LYS A 720 18.84 26.21 21.48
C LYS A 720 18.33 26.08 20.04
N ILE A 721 17.27 25.31 19.79
CA ILE A 721 16.68 25.14 18.45
C ILE A 721 15.89 26.40 18.04
N LEU A 722 15.15 26.99 18.96
CA LEU A 722 14.39 28.22 18.72
C LEU A 722 15.31 29.41 18.41
N GLY A 723 16.39 29.58 19.17
CA GLY A 723 17.34 30.69 19.01
C GLY A 723 18.44 30.49 17.95
N ASN A 724 18.49 29.35 17.26
CA ASN A 724 19.53 29.11 16.25
C ASN A 724 19.08 29.60 14.87
N PRO A 725 19.84 30.51 14.21
CA PRO A 725 19.47 31.07 12.92
C PRO A 725 19.16 30.02 11.84
N LYS A 726 19.90 28.90 11.81
CA LYS A 726 19.70 27.85 10.81
C LYS A 726 18.36 27.13 10.96
N THR A 727 17.95 26.88 12.20
CA THR A 727 16.69 26.18 12.49
C THR A 727 15.50 27.14 12.48
N LYS A 728 15.72 28.46 12.59
CA LYS A 728 14.69 29.50 12.50
C LYS A 728 14.03 29.57 11.11
N GLU A 729 14.75 29.16 10.07
CA GLU A 729 14.22 29.09 8.69
C GLU A 729 13.24 27.91 8.48
N ILE A 730 13.30 26.88 9.34
CA ILE A 730 12.49 25.66 9.22
C ILE A 730 11.18 25.84 10.01
N HIS A 731 10.14 26.34 9.33
CA HIS A 731 8.84 26.67 9.95
C HIS A 731 8.23 25.54 10.78
N ASP A 732 8.10 24.35 10.19
CA ASP A 732 7.49 23.19 10.86
C ASP A 732 8.26 22.78 12.14
N LEU A 733 9.59 22.90 12.13
CA LEU A 733 10.42 22.58 13.29
C LEU A 733 10.17 23.59 14.41
N GLN A 734 10.12 24.89 14.08
CA GLN A 734 9.83 25.96 15.04
C GLN A 734 8.45 25.74 15.67
N ALA A 735 7.42 25.54 14.85
CA ALA A 735 6.05 25.32 15.31
C ALA A 735 5.95 24.13 16.27
N CYS A 736 6.55 22.99 15.92
CA CYS A 736 6.52 21.80 16.78
C CYS A 736 7.34 22.01 18.06
N THR A 737 8.46 22.72 17.97
CA THR A 737 9.33 23.02 19.13
C THR A 737 8.67 23.98 20.11
N ILE A 738 7.94 24.99 19.62
CA ILE A 738 7.11 25.87 20.45
C ILE A 738 5.96 25.06 21.08
N GLY A 739 5.32 24.16 20.32
CA GLY A 739 4.30 23.26 20.89
C GLY A 739 4.81 22.39 22.06
N ILE A 740 6.05 21.89 21.97
CA ILE A 740 6.71 21.24 23.12
C ILE A 740 6.85 22.22 24.28
N LEU A 741 7.34 23.44 24.01
CA LEU A 741 7.56 24.46 25.03
C LEU A 741 6.26 24.84 25.75
N VAL A 742 5.15 25.01 25.03
CA VAL A 742 3.82 25.26 25.61
C VAL A 742 3.48 24.20 26.65
N ASN A 743 3.69 22.91 26.34
CA ASN A 743 3.46 21.83 27.29
C ASN A 743 4.42 21.87 28.49
N LEU A 744 5.69 22.21 28.28
CA LEU A 744 6.68 22.29 29.37
C LEU A 744 6.40 23.43 30.34
N LEU A 745 6.00 24.60 29.83
CA LEU A 745 5.68 25.78 30.64
C LEU A 745 4.37 25.64 31.42
N GLY A 746 3.55 24.63 31.10
CA GLY A 746 2.44 24.22 31.94
C GLY A 746 2.88 23.71 33.32
N ASP A 747 4.11 23.21 33.46
CA ASP A 747 4.65 22.84 34.77
C ASP A 747 5.44 24.02 35.37
N ILE A 748 5.04 24.48 36.56
CA ILE A 748 5.68 25.60 37.27
C ILE A 748 7.20 25.39 37.48
N GLU A 749 7.64 24.15 37.66
CA GLU A 749 9.05 23.77 37.85
C GLU A 749 9.94 24.08 36.64
N ASN A 750 9.37 24.25 35.45
CA ASN A 750 10.12 24.56 34.24
C ASN A 750 10.22 26.07 33.94
N ARG A 751 9.40 26.92 34.60
CA ARG A 751 9.34 28.38 34.34
C ARG A 751 10.66 29.08 34.72
N MET A 752 11.16 28.87 35.94
CA MET A 752 12.44 29.48 36.38
C MET A 752 13.65 29.04 35.54
N PRO A 753 13.85 27.73 35.24
CA PRO A 753 14.89 27.30 34.31
C PRO A 753 14.77 27.92 32.91
N PHE A 754 13.55 28.16 32.42
CA PHE A 754 13.32 28.80 31.12
C PHE A 754 13.77 30.27 31.13
N ILE A 755 13.44 31.01 32.20
CA ILE A 755 13.86 32.41 32.41
C ILE A 755 15.38 32.52 32.46
N GLN A 756 16.04 31.66 33.23
CA GLN A 756 17.51 31.61 33.32
C GLN A 756 18.21 31.34 31.97
N LEU A 757 17.50 30.75 31.01
CA LEU A 757 17.99 30.50 29.66
C LEU A 757 17.68 31.65 28.68
N LYS A 758 17.20 32.80 29.17
CA LYS A 758 16.70 33.92 28.37
C LYS A 758 15.55 33.51 27.42
N GLY A 759 14.74 32.54 27.85
CA GLY A 759 13.59 32.06 27.10
C GLY A 759 12.58 33.15 26.71
N PRO A 760 12.23 34.10 27.60
CA PRO A 760 11.30 35.18 27.29
C PRO A 760 11.76 36.04 26.09
N GLN A 761 13.03 36.46 26.05
CA GLN A 761 13.57 37.21 24.90
C GLN A 761 13.48 36.41 23.60
N VAL A 762 13.80 35.10 23.64
CA VAL A 762 13.72 34.25 22.45
C VAL A 762 12.30 34.14 21.92
N LEU A 763 11.29 34.08 22.79
CA LEU A 763 9.89 34.10 22.38
C LEU A 763 9.49 35.45 21.77
N PHE A 764 10.00 36.55 22.31
CA PHE A 764 9.71 37.89 21.80
C PHE A 764 10.27 38.04 20.39
N ASP A 765 11.53 37.69 20.19
CA ASP A 765 12.20 37.73 18.88
C ASP A 765 11.47 36.85 17.84
N LEU A 766 10.85 35.74 18.27
CA LEU A 766 10.06 34.87 17.40
C LEU A 766 8.68 35.47 17.10
N LEU A 767 8.01 36.06 18.09
CA LEU A 767 6.70 36.68 17.92
C LEU A 767 6.79 37.91 17.03
N ASN A 768 7.79 38.76 17.27
CA ASN A 768 8.06 39.95 16.46
C ASN A 768 8.36 39.56 15.01
N ASP A 769 9.16 38.52 14.76
CA ASP A 769 9.39 38.02 13.40
C ASP A 769 8.12 37.41 12.77
N ALA A 770 7.34 36.63 13.53
CA ALA A 770 6.10 36.03 13.04
C ALA A 770 5.07 37.08 12.63
N LEU A 771 4.89 38.13 13.43
CA LEU A 771 3.93 39.20 13.16
C LEU A 771 4.43 40.22 12.13
N LYS A 772 5.65 40.76 12.29
CA LYS A 772 6.14 41.86 11.43
C LYS A 772 6.66 41.41 10.08
N GLN A 773 7.27 40.22 9.99
CA GLN A 773 7.93 39.78 8.75
C GLN A 773 7.08 38.80 7.96
N ARG A 774 6.20 38.02 8.60
CA ARG A 774 5.54 36.87 7.98
C ARG A 774 4.02 36.87 8.07
N GLU A 775 3.42 37.71 8.91
CA GLU A 775 1.98 37.68 9.23
C GLU A 775 1.50 36.25 9.58
N ASP A 776 2.33 35.50 10.31
CA ASP A 776 2.08 34.11 10.66
C ASP A 776 1.26 33.99 11.94
N TRP A 777 -0.05 34.19 11.80
CA TRP A 777 -1.01 34.16 12.90
C TRP A 777 -0.98 32.86 13.70
N PHE A 778 -0.72 31.72 13.04
CA PHE A 778 -0.65 30.43 13.72
C PHE A 778 0.57 30.35 14.65
N MET A 779 1.74 30.74 14.16
CA MET A 779 2.96 30.77 14.97
C MET A 779 2.81 31.75 16.14
N SER A 780 2.25 32.93 15.87
CA SER A 780 1.99 33.93 16.90
C SER A 780 1.06 33.39 18.00
N THR A 781 0.00 32.66 17.62
CA THR A 781 -0.94 32.04 18.58
C THR A 781 -0.22 31.12 19.56
N ILE A 782 0.59 30.18 19.06
CA ILE A 782 1.28 29.22 19.93
C ILE A 782 2.41 29.84 20.75
N ILE A 783 3.01 30.95 20.28
CA ILE A 783 3.97 31.74 21.07
C ILE A 783 3.24 32.46 22.22
N CYS A 784 2.10 33.09 21.94
CA CYS A 784 1.26 33.72 22.96
C CYS A 784 0.75 32.70 23.98
N GLN A 785 0.43 31.46 23.58
CA GLN A 785 0.12 30.36 24.52
C GLN A 785 1.31 30.03 25.44
N ALA A 786 2.54 30.06 24.93
CA ALA A 786 3.73 29.82 25.74
C ALA A 786 3.95 30.94 26.77
N TYR A 787 3.76 32.20 26.36
CA TYR A 787 3.75 33.35 27.28
C TYR A 787 2.64 33.27 28.32
N TRP A 788 1.42 32.92 27.91
CA TRP A 788 0.30 32.73 28.83
C TRP A 788 0.65 31.68 29.89
N ASN A 789 1.17 30.52 29.49
CA ASN A 789 1.58 29.48 30.44
C ASN A 789 2.75 29.90 31.34
N LEU A 790 3.60 30.83 30.91
CA LEU A 790 4.66 31.42 31.72
C LEU A 790 4.09 32.34 32.82
N PHE A 791 3.04 33.12 32.51
CA PHE A 791 2.54 34.19 33.37
C PHE A 791 1.26 33.86 34.16
N ILE A 792 0.53 32.80 33.81
CA ILE A 792 -0.84 32.53 34.31
C ILE A 792 -1.01 32.53 35.84
N ASP A 793 0.02 32.14 36.60
CA ASP A 793 -0.02 32.10 38.08
C ASP A 793 0.95 33.10 38.73
N SER A 794 1.56 34.00 37.95
CA SER A 794 2.62 34.90 38.42
C SER A 794 2.03 36.25 38.83
N ILE A 795 2.30 36.65 40.08
CA ILE A 795 1.85 37.93 40.66
C ILE A 795 2.91 39.04 40.44
N HIS A 796 4.18 38.66 40.26
CA HIS A 796 5.30 39.58 40.01
C HIS A 796 5.94 39.27 38.65
N LEU A 797 5.49 39.95 37.59
CA LEU A 797 6.00 39.72 36.23
C LEU A 797 7.49 40.09 36.07
N GLU A 798 7.98 41.04 36.88
CA GLU A 798 9.39 41.48 36.93
C GLU A 798 10.37 40.33 37.25
N GLU A 799 9.92 39.32 37.99
CA GLU A 799 10.74 38.14 38.29
C GLU A 799 10.86 37.20 37.09
N MET A 800 9.93 37.31 36.14
CA MET A 800 9.77 36.40 35.00
C MET A 800 10.40 36.93 33.72
N CYS A 801 10.46 38.25 33.55
CA CYS A 801 10.97 38.91 32.35
C CYS A 801 11.50 40.29 32.71
N ASP A 802 12.46 40.82 31.95
CA ASP A 802 12.89 42.21 32.12
C ASP A 802 11.82 43.17 31.59
N ASP A 803 11.70 44.33 32.26
CA ASP A 803 10.63 45.30 32.01
C ASP A 803 10.54 45.73 30.54
N ASN A 804 11.70 45.93 29.89
CA ASN A 804 11.76 46.29 28.47
C ASN A 804 11.06 45.24 27.58
N THR A 805 11.27 43.95 27.82
CA THR A 805 10.64 42.89 27.02
C THR A 805 9.13 42.82 27.28
N ILE A 806 8.67 43.17 28.49
CA ILE A 806 7.24 43.21 28.80
C ILE A 806 6.59 44.40 28.09
N GLU A 807 7.19 45.60 28.17
CA GLU A 807 6.72 46.80 27.46
C GLU A 807 6.68 46.56 25.95
N ASP A 808 7.77 46.05 25.38
CA ASP A 808 7.85 45.73 23.95
C ASP A 808 6.79 44.69 23.53
N LEU A 809 6.48 43.71 24.39
CA LEU A 809 5.43 42.72 24.15
C LEU A 809 4.03 43.33 24.18
N ILE A 810 3.74 44.23 25.15
CA ILE A 810 2.47 44.95 25.24
C ILE A 810 2.27 45.82 24.00
N ASP A 811 3.30 46.56 23.59
CA ASP A 811 3.26 47.42 22.41
C ASP A 811 3.01 46.59 21.14
N LEU A 812 3.73 45.48 20.99
CA LEU A 812 3.57 44.58 19.84
C LEU A 812 2.17 43.96 19.77
N LEU A 813 1.62 43.49 20.89
CA LEU A 813 0.28 42.91 20.92
C LEU A 813 -0.78 43.98 20.65
N SER A 814 -0.66 45.17 21.24
CA SER A 814 -1.58 46.29 21.02
C SER A 814 -1.63 46.70 19.55
N GLU A 815 -0.48 46.77 18.86
CA GLU A 815 -0.38 47.12 17.44
C GLU A 815 -1.06 46.09 16.51
N TYR A 816 -1.12 44.82 16.91
CA TYR A 816 -1.64 43.72 16.09
C TYR A 816 -3.03 43.22 16.50
N LEU A 817 -3.56 43.71 17.63
CA LEU A 817 -4.94 43.51 18.08
C LEU A 817 -5.85 44.70 17.75
N ASP A 818 -5.31 45.81 17.22
CA ASP A 818 -6.08 46.99 16.83
C ASP A 818 -7.05 46.70 15.67
N ASP A 819 -8.30 47.14 15.84
CA ASP A 819 -9.46 46.87 14.97
C ASP A 819 -9.26 47.41 13.54
N ASP A 820 -8.41 48.43 13.35
CA ASP A 820 -8.16 49.04 12.03
C ASP A 820 -7.42 48.10 11.06
N LYS A 821 -6.68 47.09 11.55
CA LYS A 821 -6.07 46.03 10.70
C LYS A 821 -7.09 44.99 10.24
N LEU A 822 -8.25 44.87 10.92
CA LEU A 822 -9.32 43.92 10.61
C LEU A 822 -9.97 44.20 9.25
N LEU A 823 -10.13 45.49 8.92
CA LEU A 823 -10.77 45.99 7.69
C LEU A 823 -10.04 45.56 6.41
N HIS A 824 -8.78 45.14 6.49
CA HIS A 824 -7.99 44.66 5.36
C HIS A 824 -8.07 43.13 5.13
N MET A 825 -8.61 42.36 6.09
CA MET A 825 -8.59 40.88 6.07
C MET A 825 -9.93 40.24 5.64
N ASP A 826 -10.99 41.02 5.48
CA ASP A 826 -12.36 40.58 5.18
C ASP A 826 -12.51 39.90 3.79
N GLU A 827 -11.49 39.98 2.92
CA GLU A 827 -11.48 39.34 1.59
C GLU A 827 -10.95 37.88 1.61
N MET A 828 -10.39 37.37 2.72
CA MET A 828 -9.71 36.06 2.78
C MET A 828 -10.25 35.13 3.89
N LEU A 829 -11.35 34.41 3.61
CA LEU A 829 -12.05 33.49 4.56
C LEU A 829 -11.15 32.54 5.39
N ASN A 830 -10.04 32.03 4.82
CA ASN A 830 -9.18 31.07 5.52
C ASN A 830 -8.17 31.72 6.48
N GLN A 831 -7.79 32.98 6.27
CA GLN A 831 -6.91 33.71 7.18
C GLN A 831 -7.69 34.26 8.38
N HIS A 832 -8.99 34.53 8.19
CA HIS A 832 -9.88 35.02 9.25
C HIS A 832 -9.93 34.08 10.47
N GLN A 833 -10.08 32.77 10.27
CA GLN A 833 -10.19 31.83 11.39
C GLN A 833 -8.89 31.71 12.21
N ILE A 834 -7.73 31.74 11.55
CA ILE A 834 -6.43 31.61 12.23
C ILE A 834 -6.09 32.92 12.96
N TRP A 835 -6.50 34.05 12.38
CA TRP A 835 -6.41 35.35 13.05
C TRP A 835 -7.34 35.40 14.27
N GLU A 836 -8.58 34.92 14.19
CA GLU A 836 -9.47 34.82 15.38
C GLU A 836 -8.86 34.01 16.52
N ASP A 837 -8.21 32.87 16.20
CA ASP A 837 -7.52 32.05 17.20
C ASP A 837 -6.37 32.81 17.87
N PHE A 838 -5.62 33.61 17.09
CA PHE A 838 -4.59 34.50 17.61
C PHE A 838 -5.19 35.57 18.52
N THR A 839 -6.19 36.31 18.03
CA THR A 839 -6.83 37.42 18.75
C THR A 839 -7.39 36.95 20.08
N MET A 840 -8.02 35.78 20.11
CA MET A 840 -8.54 35.19 21.35
C MET A 840 -7.43 35.03 22.41
N VAL A 841 -6.33 34.35 22.08
CA VAL A 841 -5.25 34.09 23.05
C VAL A 841 -4.51 35.37 23.42
N SER A 842 -4.22 36.20 22.44
CA SER A 842 -3.42 37.42 22.58
C SER A 842 -4.13 38.51 23.35
N THR A 843 -5.46 38.63 23.25
CA THR A 843 -6.25 39.59 24.04
C THR A 843 -6.19 39.24 25.52
N TYR A 844 -6.41 37.96 25.89
CA TYR A 844 -6.28 37.53 27.28
C TYR A 844 -4.87 37.79 27.82
N LEU A 845 -3.85 37.49 27.02
CA LEU A 845 -2.46 37.75 27.40
C LEU A 845 -2.22 39.25 27.62
N LEU A 846 -2.68 40.11 26.71
CA LEU A 846 -2.53 41.56 26.81
C LEU A 846 -3.25 42.11 28.05
N ASP A 847 -4.50 41.70 28.28
CA ASP A 847 -5.29 42.11 29.45
C ASP A 847 -4.59 41.74 30.76
N HIS A 848 -3.99 40.54 30.83
CA HIS A 848 -3.25 40.08 32.00
C HIS A 848 -1.98 40.91 32.23
N LEU A 849 -1.24 41.23 31.17
CA LEU A 849 -0.04 42.06 31.24
C LEU A 849 -0.36 43.50 31.67
N GLN A 850 -1.41 44.09 31.10
CA GLN A 850 -1.83 45.48 31.42
C GLN A 850 -2.40 45.62 32.82
N SER A 851 -3.15 44.62 33.31
CA SER A 851 -3.69 44.60 34.67
C SER A 851 -2.58 44.66 35.74
N HIS A 852 -1.42 44.08 35.45
CA HIS A 852 -0.26 44.12 36.33
C HIS A 852 0.38 45.52 36.39
N TYR A 853 0.48 46.23 35.27
CA TYR A 853 0.96 47.63 35.23
C TYR A 853 0.02 48.59 35.97
N GLN A 854 -1.29 48.41 35.85
CA GLN A 854 -2.26 49.22 36.61
C GLN A 854 -2.10 49.00 38.12
N GLN A 855 -1.91 47.77 38.57
CA GLN A 855 -1.70 47.46 40.00
C GLN A 855 -0.37 48.01 40.54
N GLN A 856 0.70 48.03 39.75
CA GLN A 856 1.96 48.67 40.14
C GLN A 856 1.85 50.20 40.18
N SER A 857 1.18 50.82 39.21
CA SER A 857 0.96 52.27 39.18
C SER A 857 0.06 52.74 40.34
N GLU A 858 -0.97 51.98 40.69
CA GLU A 858 -1.82 52.25 41.86
C GLU A 858 -1.07 52.01 43.19
N GLY A 859 -0.20 51.01 43.25
CA GLY A 859 0.67 50.74 44.41
C GLY A 859 1.67 51.88 44.67
N ILE A 860 2.32 52.40 43.62
CA ILE A 860 3.27 53.52 43.72
C ILE A 860 2.56 54.83 44.10
N ASN A 861 1.40 55.12 43.51
CA ASN A 861 0.59 56.29 43.88
C ASN A 861 0.05 56.22 45.32
N SER A 862 -0.19 55.02 45.86
CA SER A 862 -0.59 54.85 47.26
C SER A 862 0.55 55.05 48.26
N MET A 863 1.79 54.79 47.84
CA MET A 863 3.01 54.95 48.66
C MET A 863 3.52 56.40 48.64
N GLU A 864 3.40 57.10 47.51
CA GLU A 864 3.67 58.55 47.43
C GLU A 864 2.61 59.39 48.16
N ALA A 865 1.38 58.90 48.28
CA ALA A 865 0.33 59.53 49.09
C ALA A 865 0.56 59.33 50.61
N SER A 866 1.17 58.22 51.04
CA SER A 866 1.50 58.00 52.47
C SER A 866 2.76 58.74 52.94
N ASP A 867 3.71 59.04 52.05
CA ASP A 867 4.92 59.81 52.38
C ASP A 867 4.71 61.34 52.38
N MET A 868 3.53 61.82 51.93
CA MET A 868 3.15 63.23 51.95
C MET A 868 2.32 63.65 53.18
N ASP A 869 1.85 62.70 54.00
CA ASP A 869 0.96 62.98 55.16
C ASP A 869 1.68 62.91 56.54
N GLU A 870 3.02 62.75 56.59
CA GLU A 870 3.77 62.63 57.85
C GLU A 870 4.59 63.87 58.27
N ASN A 871 4.33 65.07 57.71
CA ASN A 871 5.13 66.27 58.05
C ASN A 871 4.37 67.54 58.45
N ASP A 872 3.07 67.50 58.73
CA ASP A 872 2.35 68.65 59.29
C ASP A 872 1.36 68.20 60.37
N GLU A 873 1.80 68.18 61.64
CA GLU A 873 1.01 68.60 62.83
C GLU A 873 1.76 68.24 64.12
N ASP A 874 2.61 69.17 64.60
CA ASP A 874 3.01 69.24 66.01
C ASP A 874 3.12 70.72 66.40
N ASP A 875 1.97 71.36 66.59
CA ASP A 875 1.84 72.60 67.38
C ASP A 875 0.37 72.79 67.81
N VAL A 876 -0.03 72.12 68.90
CA VAL A 876 -1.25 72.46 69.64
C VAL A 876 -0.88 72.89 71.06
N TYR A 877 -0.98 74.21 71.23
CA TYR A 877 -0.92 74.96 72.48
C TYR A 877 -1.93 74.44 73.52
N ILE A 878 -1.47 74.30 74.76
CA ILE A 878 -2.30 74.12 75.96
C ILE A 878 -2.86 75.48 76.40
N GLU A 879 -4.17 75.56 76.67
CA GLU A 879 -4.70 76.34 77.80
C GLU A 879 -6.11 75.89 78.22
N GLY A 880 -6.26 75.54 79.51
CA GLY A 880 -7.38 76.00 80.33
C GLY A 880 -8.50 75.02 80.74
N ILE A 881 -8.37 74.55 81.99
CA ILE A 881 -9.37 73.97 82.94
C ILE A 881 -9.56 72.45 82.91
#